data_AF-A0A931WGZ0-F1
#
_entry.id   AF-A0A931WGZ0-F1
#
_cell.length_a   1.000
_cell.length_b   1.000
_cell.length_c   1.000
_cell.angle_alpha   90.00
_cell.angle_beta   90.00
_cell.angle_gamma   90.00
#
_symmetry.space_group_name_H-M   'P 1'
#
loop_
_entity.id
_entity.type
_entity.pdbx_description
1 polymer ?
#
loop_
_entity_poly.entity_id
_entity_poly.type
_entity_poly.pdbx_seq_one_letter_code
_entity_poly.pdbx_strand_id
1 'polypeptide(L)'
;MQKTVFEPSDYSAIKEFDRTLYDRLLGRPGEYPYTRGIHPDMYSKGNLPTVRKYGGFGTGAELNANMKEQIALGVTGLSIAYDLPTQMGHDPDHPLAQGEVGVTGVSVACLEDYEEAFLGILPDIAAKGIGVSKTINATAPILLAFYVAAAKKQGVPPAELRGTIQNDVLKEYLARNTFIYPLAGTLRLARDVFAWCRANLPRFNTISICGYHMREKGSTASQELAYMFANAIQYIVTGMAGGLKPDDIAAQMSFFINVKKNCLEETAKLRVARRIWAQIIKEGFGVDAERPQKLRMQSYTGGSDLVKQKPQLNIVRDAVRTLAAVLGGPQGTNTTSFDEAITIPTPLSQQIAIDTPYIVLLEKSLSGIIDPLGGSYYLESLCDRLEADVWNELAAVARCASYQKALSRMHQRLEEEAYREQRAMDTGQRLVVGVNGNREGEHLYPEVPIFAPPGDPRERERSRLESFLDYKRRRPMALVDASLKSLTAAAQSESDNVMEAILASVEAGATLGEISDTLRKVFGTGGSAEPWEPSAPIDVFNEPLRSFIGKKAAEHKSRPFSSKAFGRLEDVRYILKSDTGNPEEPGVFPYTRGLSASFKPWKPVSRAAAAPAVLADGWSYREQGADAVRELAFSFYDAMSRLSAGRARSGSRCLLLCAHNDFIEEIAKFRAARRLWAKLNKGSKLEIYARTSSTALTRVKPWNNIVRSALQALEAVLGGVQYLEILPFDSPFRPALRRATEWSSWAAQLAKDTHAVLLHEIGLNGLVDPLGGSFALEARTDEIEESAHRELDKLLALAPKEAQRYIANSLVHSLPALDQKKVYPEQSRRMNGTPIVGLNIQTKGPDPRPRLLPIKKSSSVRRKGV
;
A
#
# COMPACT_ATOMS: atom_id res chain seq x y z
N MET A 1 -2.32 17.21 25.58
CA MET A 1 -1.82 16.55 24.36
C MET A 1 -2.41 15.15 24.33
N GLN A 2 -2.96 14.70 23.21
CA GLN A 2 -3.42 13.32 23.05
C GLN A 2 -2.21 12.38 23.05
N LYS A 3 -2.33 11.23 23.72
CA LYS A 3 -1.26 10.23 23.80
C LYS A 3 -1.08 9.55 22.44
N THR A 4 0.16 9.47 21.96
CA THR A 4 0.49 8.96 20.62
C THR A 4 1.13 7.57 20.64
N VAL A 5 1.77 7.18 21.75
CA VAL A 5 2.39 5.87 21.97
C VAL A 5 1.65 5.17 23.11
N PHE A 6 1.16 3.96 22.87
CA PHE A 6 0.50 3.13 23.89
C PHE A 6 1.41 1.95 24.28
N GLU A 7 1.43 1.68 25.58
CA GLU A 7 2.30 0.71 26.28
C GLU A 7 1.42 -0.22 27.13
N PRO A 8 1.91 -1.40 27.60
CA PRO A 8 1.09 -2.31 28.39
C PRO A 8 0.49 -1.68 29.65
N SER A 9 1.18 -0.72 30.27
CA SER A 9 0.68 0.02 31.44
C SER A 9 -0.56 0.87 31.16
N ASP A 10 -0.88 1.12 29.89
CA ASP A 10 -2.09 1.85 29.49
C ASP A 10 -3.32 0.98 29.47
N TYR A 11 -3.14 -0.33 29.49
CA TYR A 11 -4.24 -1.26 29.58
C TYR A 11 -4.58 -1.48 31.05
N SER A 12 -5.79 -1.07 31.46
CA SER A 12 -6.23 -1.04 32.85
C SER A 12 -6.18 -2.41 33.57
N ALA A 13 -6.26 -3.51 32.80
CA ALA A 13 -6.19 -4.87 33.33
C ALA A 13 -4.75 -5.31 33.67
N ILE A 14 -3.72 -4.63 33.16
CA ILE A 14 -2.31 -4.93 33.48
C ILE A 14 -1.91 -4.11 34.71
N LYS A 15 -2.05 -4.74 35.89
CA LYS A 15 -1.71 -4.12 37.18
C LYS A 15 -0.19 -4.08 37.44
N GLU A 16 0.56 -5.01 36.87
CA GLU A 16 2.02 -5.09 36.97
C GLU A 16 2.65 -5.14 35.57
N PHE A 17 3.63 -4.27 35.32
CA PHE A 17 4.32 -4.15 34.03
C PHE A 17 5.66 -4.89 34.05
N ASP A 18 5.77 -5.98 33.30
CA ASP A 18 7.06 -6.61 33.01
C ASP A 18 7.77 -5.85 31.88
N ARG A 19 8.62 -4.90 32.28
CA ARG A 19 9.45 -4.13 31.37
C ARG A 19 10.38 -5.02 30.54
N THR A 20 10.90 -6.09 31.12
CA THR A 20 11.83 -6.99 30.42
C THR A 20 11.12 -7.71 29.28
N LEU A 21 9.88 -8.15 29.51
CA LEU A 21 9.05 -8.77 28.48
C LEU A 21 8.67 -7.75 27.39
N TYR A 22 8.29 -6.53 27.77
CA TYR A 22 7.93 -5.48 26.83
C TYR A 22 9.10 -5.03 25.93
N ASP A 23 10.24 -4.71 26.54
CA ASP A 23 11.45 -4.30 25.83
C ASP A 23 11.94 -5.43 24.90
N ARG A 24 11.78 -6.69 25.33
CA ARG A 24 12.13 -7.87 24.52
C ARG A 24 11.18 -8.12 23.36
N LEU A 25 9.87 -7.94 23.53
CA LEU A 25 8.86 -8.30 22.52
C LEU A 25 8.59 -7.18 21.52
N LEU A 26 8.49 -5.94 21.98
CA LEU A 26 7.96 -4.82 21.19
C LEU A 26 8.96 -3.68 21.05
N GLY A 27 9.66 -3.33 22.13
CA GLY A 27 10.54 -2.17 22.19
C GLY A 27 9.80 -0.84 21.96
N ARG A 28 10.55 0.24 21.73
CA ARG A 28 10.01 1.59 21.53
C ARG A 28 10.16 2.04 20.07
N PRO A 29 9.24 2.87 19.55
CA PRO A 29 9.42 3.47 18.24
C PRO A 29 10.68 4.35 18.24
N GLY A 30 11.46 4.29 17.16
CA GLY A 30 12.72 5.02 17.04
C GLY A 30 13.92 4.36 17.73
N GLU A 31 13.74 3.25 18.42
CA GLU A 31 14.82 2.51 19.09
C GLU A 31 15.01 1.13 18.45
N TYR A 32 16.23 0.60 18.50
CA TYR A 32 16.54 -0.75 18.04
C TYR A 32 15.64 -1.80 18.74
N PRO A 33 15.06 -2.78 18.02
CA PRO A 33 15.26 -3.11 16.60
C PRO A 33 14.21 -2.48 15.65
N TYR A 34 13.60 -1.36 16.04
CA TYR A 34 12.70 -0.51 15.24
C TYR A 34 11.39 -1.18 14.79
N THR A 35 10.96 -2.26 15.47
CA THR A 35 9.73 -2.99 15.16
C THR A 35 8.52 -2.04 15.06
N ARG A 36 8.37 -1.14 16.03
CA ARG A 36 7.25 -0.17 16.12
C ARG A 36 7.41 1.08 15.25
N GLY A 37 8.50 1.19 14.48
CA GLY A 37 8.81 2.33 13.61
C GLY A 37 10.23 2.85 13.78
N ILE A 38 10.79 3.45 12.74
CA ILE A 38 12.18 3.95 12.73
C ILE A 38 12.35 5.36 13.32
N HIS A 39 11.24 6.04 13.61
CA HIS A 39 11.20 7.36 14.23
C HIS A 39 10.35 7.30 15.49
N PRO A 40 10.71 8.04 16.56
CA PRO A 40 9.96 8.04 17.81
C PRO A 40 8.58 8.70 17.68
N ASP A 41 8.41 9.59 16.71
CA ASP A 41 7.18 10.35 16.48
C ASP A 41 6.38 9.86 15.26
N MET A 42 6.97 9.05 14.37
CA MET A 42 6.37 8.58 13.11
C MET A 42 5.49 9.68 12.49
N TYR A 43 4.19 9.42 12.27
CA TYR A 43 3.29 10.34 11.58
C TYR A 43 2.73 11.47 12.47
N SER A 44 2.86 11.35 13.79
CA SER A 44 2.13 12.16 14.79
C SER A 44 2.51 13.65 14.82
N LYS A 45 3.63 14.02 14.20
CA LYS A 45 4.10 15.41 14.08
C LYS A 45 4.09 15.95 12.65
N GLY A 46 3.25 15.40 11.79
CA GLY A 46 3.11 15.84 10.40
C GLY A 46 4.14 15.24 9.44
N ASN A 47 4.98 14.31 9.91
CA ASN A 47 5.89 13.53 9.06
C ASN A 47 5.13 12.39 8.34
N LEU A 48 4.10 12.75 7.59
CA LEU A 48 3.31 11.80 6.80
C LEU A 48 4.23 11.05 5.81
N PRO A 49 3.92 9.78 5.48
CA PRO A 49 4.69 9.06 4.48
C PRO A 49 4.63 9.84 3.15
N THR A 50 5.74 9.85 2.42
CA THR A 50 5.77 10.43 1.08
C THR A 50 4.75 9.72 0.20
N VAL A 51 3.72 10.43 -0.26
CA VAL A 51 2.78 9.93 -1.25
C VAL A 51 3.46 10.09 -2.60
N ARG A 52 3.76 8.96 -3.25
CA ARG A 52 4.40 8.92 -4.56
C ARG A 52 3.42 8.36 -5.58
N LYS A 53 3.47 8.89 -6.80
CA LYS A 53 2.86 8.23 -7.95
C LYS A 53 3.92 7.83 -8.95
N TYR A 54 3.84 6.56 -9.32
CA TYR A 54 4.61 6.01 -10.41
C TYR A 54 3.94 6.44 -11.71
N GLY A 55 4.68 7.16 -12.55
CA GLY A 55 4.13 7.70 -13.78
C GLY A 55 5.21 8.26 -14.70
N GLY A 56 4.82 8.48 -15.95
CA GLY A 56 5.70 8.89 -17.04
C GLY A 56 5.37 8.09 -18.28
N PHE A 57 5.22 8.76 -19.42
CA PHE A 57 5.02 8.17 -20.74
C PHE A 57 5.51 9.17 -21.79
N GLY A 58 5.81 8.70 -22.99
CA GLY A 58 6.10 9.57 -24.12
C GLY A 58 7.43 10.34 -23.99
N THR A 59 7.41 11.67 -24.15
CA THR A 59 8.60 12.53 -24.23
C THR A 59 8.98 13.18 -22.90
N GLY A 60 10.15 13.84 -22.86
CA GLY A 60 10.58 14.64 -21.70
C GLY A 60 9.55 15.72 -21.35
N ALA A 61 9.02 16.44 -22.34
CA ALA A 61 7.98 17.45 -22.13
C ALA A 61 6.70 16.89 -21.50
N GLU A 62 6.25 15.71 -21.92
CA GLU A 62 5.07 15.08 -21.36
C GLU A 62 5.31 14.63 -19.91
N LEU A 63 6.50 14.10 -19.63
CA LEU A 63 6.91 13.81 -18.26
C LEU A 63 6.96 15.09 -17.40
N ASN A 64 7.47 16.21 -17.92
CA ASN A 64 7.47 17.51 -17.21
C ASN A 64 6.05 17.95 -16.83
N ALA A 65 5.13 17.91 -17.80
CA ALA A 65 3.72 18.27 -17.59
C ALA A 65 3.07 17.35 -16.53
N ASN A 66 3.31 16.04 -16.62
CA ASN A 66 2.77 15.08 -15.66
C ASN A 66 3.34 15.29 -14.25
N MET A 67 4.64 15.57 -14.09
CA MET A 67 5.23 15.85 -12.78
C MET A 67 4.65 17.12 -12.15
N LYS A 68 4.44 18.19 -12.93
CA LYS A 68 3.79 19.42 -12.46
C LYS A 68 2.36 19.16 -12.01
N GLU A 69 1.60 18.38 -12.77
CA GLU A 69 0.24 17.97 -12.41
C GLU A 69 0.22 17.15 -11.11
N GLN A 70 1.09 16.14 -10.98
CA GLN A 70 1.18 15.33 -9.76
C GLN A 70 1.48 16.18 -8.53
N ILE A 71 2.42 17.13 -8.62
CA ILE A 71 2.72 18.06 -7.52
C ILE A 71 1.48 18.90 -7.17
N ALA A 72 0.75 19.41 -8.16
CA ALA A 72 -0.49 20.16 -7.95
C ALA A 72 -1.60 19.31 -7.30
N LEU A 73 -1.62 18.00 -7.56
CA LEU A 73 -2.54 17.04 -6.93
C LEU A 73 -2.13 16.63 -5.49
N GLY A 74 -1.01 17.15 -4.98
CA GLY A 74 -0.55 16.88 -3.61
C GLY A 74 0.41 15.70 -3.48
N VAL A 75 1.03 15.23 -4.55
CA VAL A 75 2.14 14.26 -4.48
C VAL A 75 3.35 14.93 -3.81
N THR A 76 3.95 14.26 -2.83
CA THR A 76 5.09 14.78 -2.05
C THR A 76 6.43 14.14 -2.44
N GLY A 77 6.42 13.21 -3.40
CA GLY A 77 7.62 12.66 -4.02
C GLY A 77 7.34 12.13 -5.42
N LEU A 78 8.22 12.45 -6.37
CA LEU A 78 8.06 12.04 -7.76
C LEU A 78 8.63 10.63 -7.98
N SER A 79 8.04 9.87 -8.91
CA SER A 79 8.57 8.58 -9.35
C SER A 79 8.41 8.40 -10.85
N ILE A 80 9.54 8.25 -11.55
CA ILE A 80 9.59 8.22 -13.02
C ILE A 80 9.61 6.78 -13.53
N ALA A 81 8.73 6.49 -14.48
CA ALA A 81 8.71 5.28 -15.30
C ALA A 81 9.42 5.53 -16.65
N TYR A 82 10.27 4.60 -17.09
CA TYR A 82 11.01 4.69 -18.35
C TYR A 82 10.51 3.65 -19.34
N ASP A 83 10.59 3.94 -20.63
CA ASP A 83 10.24 2.96 -21.66
C ASP A 83 11.21 1.75 -21.66
N LEU A 84 10.83 0.70 -22.37
CA LEU A 84 11.62 -0.53 -22.42
C LEU A 84 13.01 -0.31 -23.08
N PRO A 85 13.15 0.46 -24.17
CA PRO A 85 14.47 0.79 -24.74
C PRO A 85 15.42 1.45 -23.74
N THR A 86 14.95 2.46 -23.00
CA THR A 86 15.73 3.14 -21.95
C THR A 86 16.15 2.18 -20.84
N GLN A 87 15.25 1.27 -20.44
CA GLN A 87 15.55 0.24 -19.43
C GLN A 87 16.62 -0.75 -19.91
N MET A 88 16.60 -1.09 -21.20
CA MET A 88 17.48 -2.08 -21.82
C MET A 88 18.76 -1.49 -22.43
N GLY A 89 19.02 -0.18 -22.28
CA GLY A 89 20.24 0.43 -22.80
C GLY A 89 20.25 0.58 -24.31
N HIS A 90 19.08 0.80 -24.93
CA HIS A 90 18.93 1.00 -26.37
C HIS A 90 18.44 2.41 -26.68
N ASP A 91 19.05 3.01 -27.70
CA ASP A 91 18.61 4.29 -28.26
C ASP A 91 17.33 4.12 -29.11
N PRO A 92 16.56 5.21 -29.35
CA PRO A 92 15.34 5.17 -30.16
C PRO A 92 15.54 4.69 -31.61
N ASP A 93 16.74 4.84 -32.17
CA ASP A 93 17.09 4.37 -33.51
C ASP A 93 17.53 2.89 -33.56
N HIS A 94 17.61 2.22 -32.41
CA HIS A 94 17.99 0.82 -32.33
C HIS A 94 16.87 -0.10 -32.86
N PRO A 95 17.17 -1.15 -33.66
CA PRO A 95 16.13 -2.03 -34.22
C PRO A 95 15.20 -2.69 -33.18
N LEU A 96 15.73 -3.04 -32.00
CA LEU A 96 14.94 -3.62 -30.90
C LEU A 96 14.07 -2.59 -30.15
N ALA A 97 14.23 -1.28 -30.43
CA ALA A 97 13.43 -0.24 -29.80
C ALA A 97 12.11 0.02 -30.55
N GLN A 98 12.01 -0.44 -31.80
CA GLN A 98 10.86 -0.19 -32.67
C GLN A 98 9.55 -0.65 -32.02
N GLY A 99 8.58 0.26 -31.94
CA GLY A 99 7.25 0.05 -31.34
C GLY A 99 7.20 0.18 -29.83
N GLU A 100 8.33 0.39 -29.15
CA GLU A 100 8.42 0.48 -27.68
C GLU A 100 8.84 1.87 -27.17
N VAL A 101 9.25 2.77 -28.08
CA VAL A 101 9.71 4.12 -27.75
C VAL A 101 8.58 4.94 -27.12
N GLY A 102 8.74 5.33 -25.85
CA GLY A 102 7.78 6.15 -25.12
C GLY A 102 6.46 5.47 -24.76
N VAL A 103 6.35 4.14 -24.91
CA VAL A 103 5.08 3.39 -24.75
C VAL A 103 4.81 3.05 -23.28
N THR A 104 5.73 2.34 -22.64
CA THR A 104 5.58 1.86 -21.24
C THR A 104 6.12 2.84 -20.20
N GLY A 105 6.75 3.93 -20.65
CA GLY A 105 7.35 4.96 -19.83
C GLY A 105 7.88 6.11 -20.69
N VAL A 106 8.59 7.08 -20.09
CA VAL A 106 9.24 8.15 -20.85
C VAL A 106 10.43 7.59 -21.66
N SER A 107 10.63 8.08 -22.88
CA SER A 107 11.81 7.80 -23.69
C SER A 107 12.95 8.74 -23.31
N VAL A 108 14.05 8.20 -22.80
CA VAL A 108 15.26 8.95 -22.47
C VAL A 108 16.47 8.29 -23.12
N ALA A 109 17.13 9.03 -24.01
CA ALA A 109 18.28 8.56 -24.77
C ALA A 109 19.48 9.52 -24.65
N CYS A 110 19.26 10.78 -24.30
CA CYS A 110 20.33 11.75 -24.14
C CYS A 110 20.06 12.76 -23.01
N LEU A 111 21.05 13.61 -22.73
CA LEU A 111 20.97 14.63 -21.69
C LEU A 111 19.80 15.61 -21.90
N GLU A 112 19.50 15.94 -23.16
CA GLU A 112 18.47 16.92 -23.50
C GLU A 112 17.05 16.45 -23.15
N ASP A 113 16.79 15.14 -23.20
CA ASP A 113 15.51 14.57 -22.76
C ASP A 113 15.28 14.85 -21.25
N TYR A 114 16.36 14.81 -20.46
CA TYR A 114 16.32 15.17 -19.04
C TYR A 114 16.24 16.68 -18.82
N GLU A 115 16.94 17.48 -19.62
CA GLU A 115 16.82 18.93 -19.58
C GLU A 115 15.37 19.37 -19.84
N GLU A 116 14.71 18.75 -20.81
CA GLU A 116 13.29 18.96 -21.11
C GLU A 116 12.39 18.46 -19.98
N ALA A 117 12.59 17.23 -19.50
CA ALA A 117 11.80 16.64 -18.41
C ALA A 117 11.81 17.50 -17.13
N PHE A 118 12.94 18.13 -16.83
CA PHE A 118 13.10 18.93 -15.62
C PHE A 118 13.03 20.44 -15.83
N LEU A 119 12.71 20.89 -17.05
CA LEU A 119 12.68 22.31 -17.40
C LEU A 119 11.79 23.10 -16.45
N GLY A 120 12.41 24.05 -15.73
CA GLY A 120 11.75 24.97 -14.82
C GLY A 120 11.19 24.36 -13.54
N ILE A 121 11.58 23.13 -13.16
CA ILE A 121 11.09 22.50 -11.91
C ILE A 121 12.19 22.03 -10.96
N LEU A 122 13.43 21.82 -11.42
CA LEU A 122 14.53 21.30 -10.60
C LEU A 122 14.83 22.16 -9.34
N PRO A 123 14.96 23.50 -9.46
CA PRO A 123 15.15 24.35 -8.29
C PRO A 123 13.98 24.25 -7.29
N ASP A 124 12.74 24.21 -7.79
CA ASP A 124 11.53 24.15 -6.96
C ASP A 124 11.44 22.84 -6.18
N ILE A 125 11.70 21.69 -6.83
CA ILE A 125 11.66 20.39 -6.14
C ILE A 125 12.82 20.27 -5.14
N ALA A 126 13.99 20.82 -5.44
CA ALA A 126 15.12 20.87 -4.51
C ALA A 126 14.78 21.71 -3.27
N ALA A 127 14.26 22.94 -3.47
CA ALA A 127 13.87 23.85 -2.40
C ALA A 127 12.74 23.27 -1.52
N LYS A 128 11.77 22.59 -2.11
CA LYS A 128 10.66 21.93 -1.40
C LYS A 128 11.05 20.58 -0.78
N GLY A 129 12.27 20.10 -1.03
CA GLY A 129 12.73 18.79 -0.55
C GLY A 129 12.02 17.59 -1.20
N ILE A 130 11.37 17.78 -2.34
CA ILE A 130 10.66 16.73 -3.10
C ILE A 130 11.70 15.83 -3.75
N GLY A 131 11.82 14.60 -3.26
CA GLY A 131 12.77 13.63 -3.81
C GLY A 131 12.27 13.00 -5.11
N VAL A 132 13.14 12.86 -6.10
CA VAL A 132 12.84 12.22 -7.40
C VAL A 132 13.33 10.78 -7.43
N SER A 133 12.40 9.83 -7.39
CA SER A 133 12.67 8.40 -7.56
C SER A 133 12.68 8.00 -9.02
N LYS A 134 13.58 7.10 -9.40
CA LYS A 134 13.79 6.62 -10.77
C LYS A 134 13.74 5.10 -10.75
N THR A 135 12.71 4.53 -11.35
CA THR A 135 12.51 3.07 -11.41
C THR A 135 13.35 2.51 -12.56
N ILE A 136 14.66 2.50 -12.36
CA ILE A 136 15.64 2.12 -13.38
C ILE A 136 16.76 1.29 -12.75
N ASN A 137 17.26 0.29 -13.49
CA ASN A 137 18.13 -0.76 -12.96
C ASN A 137 19.42 -0.89 -13.76
N ALA A 138 19.46 -1.67 -14.84
CA ALA A 138 20.69 -1.92 -15.59
C ALA A 138 21.35 -0.63 -16.12
N THR A 139 20.55 0.35 -16.52
CA THR A 139 21.02 1.68 -16.96
C THR A 139 21.03 2.74 -15.85
N ALA A 140 20.78 2.37 -14.59
CA ALA A 140 20.69 3.31 -13.47
C ALA A 140 21.89 4.25 -13.32
N PRO A 141 23.15 3.81 -13.49
CA PRO A 141 24.30 4.73 -13.47
C PRO A 141 24.19 5.84 -14.53
N ILE A 142 23.72 5.50 -15.74
CA ILE A 142 23.59 6.44 -16.87
C ILE A 142 22.48 7.45 -16.58
N LEU A 143 21.30 7.00 -16.13
CA LEU A 143 20.19 7.89 -15.80
C LEU A 143 20.49 8.78 -14.58
N LEU A 144 21.32 8.31 -13.65
CA LEU A 144 21.85 9.13 -12.58
C LEU A 144 22.78 10.23 -13.14
N ALA A 145 23.66 9.90 -14.08
CA ALA A 145 24.54 10.87 -14.73
C ALA A 145 23.74 11.94 -15.49
N PHE A 146 22.72 11.56 -16.26
CA PHE A 146 21.82 12.54 -16.91
C PHE A 146 21.16 13.47 -15.89
N TYR A 147 20.68 12.92 -14.78
CA TYR A 147 20.06 13.73 -13.72
C TYR A 147 21.04 14.73 -13.09
N VAL A 148 22.26 14.29 -12.80
CA VAL A 148 23.30 15.15 -12.21
C VAL A 148 23.73 16.23 -13.21
N ALA A 149 23.96 15.88 -14.47
CA ALA A 149 24.35 16.84 -15.50
C ALA A 149 23.24 17.88 -15.76
N ALA A 150 21.97 17.46 -15.82
CA ALA A 150 20.84 18.37 -15.94
C ALA A 150 20.72 19.31 -14.73
N ALA A 151 20.92 18.79 -13.50
CA ALA A 151 20.94 19.60 -12.29
C ALA A 151 22.05 20.66 -12.31
N LYS A 152 23.29 20.28 -12.68
CA LYS A 152 24.41 21.22 -12.82
C LYS A 152 24.09 22.34 -13.81
N LYS A 153 23.55 22.00 -14.99
CA LYS A 153 23.19 22.99 -16.02
C LYS A 153 22.06 23.93 -15.57
N GLN A 154 21.15 23.46 -14.72
CA GLN A 154 20.07 24.28 -14.16
C GLN A 154 20.45 24.97 -12.83
N GLY A 155 21.73 24.97 -12.45
CA GLY A 155 22.23 25.68 -11.28
C GLY A 155 21.89 25.04 -9.94
N VAL A 156 21.49 23.76 -9.91
CA VAL A 156 21.21 23.02 -8.66
C VAL A 156 22.46 22.23 -8.26
N PRO A 157 23.07 22.52 -7.08
CA PRO A 157 24.21 21.77 -6.60
C PRO A 157 23.88 20.28 -6.40
N PRO A 158 24.75 19.33 -6.84
CA PRO A 158 24.50 17.90 -6.68
C PRO A 158 24.20 17.49 -5.22
N ALA A 159 24.83 18.13 -4.24
CA ALA A 159 24.63 17.84 -2.82
C ALA A 159 23.21 18.14 -2.30
N GLU A 160 22.43 18.95 -3.03
CA GLU A 160 21.04 19.26 -2.70
C GLU A 160 20.04 18.25 -3.27
N LEU A 161 20.47 17.42 -4.23
CA LEU A 161 19.61 16.46 -4.88
C LEU A 161 19.14 15.40 -3.89
N ARG A 162 17.81 15.27 -3.80
CA ARG A 162 17.12 14.21 -3.05
C ARG A 162 16.44 13.29 -4.03
N GLY A 163 16.50 12.00 -3.77
CA GLY A 163 15.89 11.02 -4.65
C GLY A 163 16.44 9.64 -4.46
N THR A 164 16.12 8.78 -5.42
CA THR A 164 16.50 7.37 -5.40
C THR A 164 16.63 6.89 -6.84
N ILE A 165 17.66 6.11 -7.12
CA ILE A 165 17.68 5.20 -8.27
C ILE A 165 17.38 3.80 -7.75
N GLN A 166 16.60 3.01 -8.49
CA GLN A 166 16.28 1.66 -8.03
C GLN A 166 17.54 0.81 -7.98
N ASN A 167 18.34 0.77 -9.06
CA ASN A 167 19.71 0.20 -9.12
C ASN A 167 19.83 -1.23 -8.53
N ASP A 168 18.72 -1.96 -8.45
CA ASP A 168 18.70 -3.33 -7.93
C ASP A 168 18.56 -4.26 -9.12
N VAL A 169 19.67 -4.67 -9.71
CA VAL A 169 19.68 -5.56 -10.89
C VAL A 169 19.59 -7.04 -10.47
N LEU A 170 19.96 -7.40 -9.23
CA LEU A 170 19.82 -8.78 -8.75
C LEU A 170 18.37 -9.26 -8.80
N LYS A 171 17.39 -8.40 -8.48
CA LYS A 171 15.97 -8.72 -8.66
C LYS A 171 15.52 -8.74 -10.13
N GLU A 172 16.26 -8.13 -11.06
CA GLU A 172 15.96 -8.24 -12.50
C GLU A 172 16.10 -9.68 -12.98
N TYR A 173 17.16 -10.36 -12.54
CA TYR A 173 17.37 -11.78 -12.82
C TYR A 173 16.30 -12.69 -12.21
N LEU A 174 15.66 -12.25 -11.12
CA LEU A 174 14.68 -13.04 -10.40
C LEU A 174 13.26 -12.84 -10.94
N ALA A 175 12.88 -11.62 -11.29
CA ALA A 175 11.47 -11.30 -11.50
C ALA A 175 11.14 -10.30 -12.61
N ARG A 176 12.01 -9.35 -12.93
CA ARG A 176 11.65 -8.17 -13.74
C ARG A 176 12.29 -8.14 -15.14
N ASN A 177 13.34 -8.93 -15.36
CA ASN A 177 13.94 -9.25 -16.66
C ASN A 177 14.52 -8.07 -17.47
N THR A 178 14.79 -6.91 -16.86
CA THR A 178 15.46 -5.78 -17.53
C THR A 178 16.93 -5.65 -17.13
N PHE A 179 17.68 -6.74 -17.32
CA PHE A 179 19.13 -6.80 -17.14
C PHE A 179 19.87 -6.61 -18.47
N ILE A 180 21.14 -6.19 -18.38
CA ILE A 180 22.02 -6.01 -19.55
C ILE A 180 23.28 -6.86 -19.38
N TYR A 181 23.98 -6.66 -18.27
CA TYR A 181 25.30 -7.24 -18.01
C TYR A 181 25.19 -8.57 -17.25
N PRO A 182 26.19 -9.44 -17.35
CA PRO A 182 26.35 -10.57 -16.44
C PRO A 182 26.54 -10.13 -14.99
N LEU A 183 26.45 -11.07 -14.05
CA LEU A 183 26.41 -10.77 -12.62
C LEU A 183 27.62 -9.96 -12.12
N ALA A 184 28.82 -10.29 -12.58
CA ALA A 184 30.04 -9.58 -12.19
C ALA A 184 30.02 -8.10 -12.62
N GLY A 185 29.67 -7.82 -13.88
CA GLY A 185 29.57 -6.44 -14.40
C GLY A 185 28.46 -5.63 -13.72
N THR A 186 27.33 -6.29 -13.42
CA THR A 186 26.23 -5.70 -12.65
C THR A 186 26.67 -5.27 -11.24
N LEU A 187 27.33 -6.16 -10.51
CA LEU A 187 27.82 -5.89 -9.15
C LEU A 187 28.93 -4.82 -9.16
N ARG A 188 29.79 -4.84 -10.18
CA ARG A 188 30.81 -3.82 -10.43
C ARG A 188 30.20 -2.42 -10.59
N LEU A 189 29.13 -2.27 -11.35
CA LEU A 189 28.46 -0.98 -11.54
C LEU A 189 27.78 -0.49 -10.25
N ALA A 190 27.10 -1.36 -9.51
CA ALA A 190 26.46 -1.00 -8.24
C ALA A 190 27.50 -0.50 -7.22
N ARG A 191 28.64 -1.18 -7.11
CA ARG A 191 29.78 -0.78 -6.26
C ARG A 191 30.25 0.64 -6.55
N ASP A 192 30.41 0.98 -7.83
CA ASP A 192 30.88 2.31 -8.23
C ASP A 192 29.89 3.41 -7.99
N VAL A 193 28.61 3.14 -8.22
CA VAL A 193 27.54 4.06 -7.85
C VAL A 193 27.58 4.34 -6.34
N PHE A 194 27.78 3.33 -5.49
CA PHE A 194 27.88 3.55 -4.04
C PHE A 194 29.06 4.44 -3.69
N ALA A 195 30.25 4.14 -4.20
CA ALA A 195 31.47 4.92 -3.94
C ALA A 195 31.32 6.37 -4.41
N TRP A 196 30.83 6.57 -5.64
CA TRP A 196 30.70 7.89 -6.25
C TRP A 196 29.62 8.74 -5.57
N CYS A 197 28.44 8.17 -5.30
CA CYS A 197 27.36 8.90 -4.63
C CYS A 197 27.71 9.26 -3.19
N ARG A 198 28.50 8.45 -2.49
CA ARG A 198 28.92 8.76 -1.12
C ARG A 198 29.74 10.05 -1.05
N ALA A 199 30.56 10.30 -2.08
CA ALA A 199 31.37 11.51 -2.21
C ALA A 199 30.57 12.71 -2.76
N ASN A 200 29.64 12.48 -3.69
CA ASN A 200 29.04 13.55 -4.50
C ASN A 200 27.55 13.83 -4.21
N LEU A 201 26.80 12.86 -3.68
CA LEU A 201 25.33 12.89 -3.49
C LEU A 201 24.91 12.39 -2.09
N PRO A 202 25.32 13.05 -0.98
CA PRO A 202 25.11 12.55 0.38
C PRO A 202 23.62 12.44 0.81
N ARG A 203 22.71 13.13 0.10
CA ARG A 203 21.26 13.12 0.38
C ARG A 203 20.46 12.20 -0.53
N PHE A 204 21.14 11.45 -1.41
CA PHE A 204 20.52 10.57 -2.38
C PHE A 204 20.56 9.12 -1.90
N ASN A 205 19.51 8.34 -2.17
CA ASN A 205 19.55 6.89 -1.95
C ASN A 205 20.12 6.22 -3.21
N THR A 206 21.19 5.45 -3.04
CA THR A 206 21.98 4.88 -4.15
C THR A 206 21.39 3.60 -4.73
N ILE A 207 20.48 2.99 -3.99
CA ILE A 207 19.77 1.77 -4.37
C ILE A 207 18.46 1.67 -3.57
N SER A 208 17.45 1.12 -4.21
CA SER A 208 16.22 0.67 -3.56
C SER A 208 16.12 -0.84 -3.69
N ILE A 209 16.43 -1.58 -2.62
CA ILE A 209 16.40 -3.04 -2.63
C ILE A 209 14.94 -3.49 -2.70
N CYS A 210 14.62 -4.28 -3.74
CA CYS A 210 13.24 -4.49 -4.15
C CYS A 210 12.71 -5.87 -3.78
N GLY A 211 11.85 -5.94 -2.77
CA GLY A 211 10.93 -7.07 -2.55
C GLY A 211 9.76 -7.09 -3.54
N TYR A 212 9.29 -5.91 -3.96
CA TYR A 212 8.04 -5.73 -4.72
C TYR A 212 7.88 -6.69 -5.91
N HIS A 213 8.87 -6.73 -6.79
CA HIS A 213 8.81 -7.51 -8.04
C HIS A 213 8.82 -9.01 -7.80
N MET A 214 9.53 -9.47 -6.76
CA MET A 214 9.53 -10.89 -6.39
C MET A 214 8.15 -11.31 -5.85
N ARG A 215 7.50 -10.43 -5.09
CA ARG A 215 6.12 -10.63 -4.62
C ARG A 215 5.09 -10.59 -5.75
N GLU A 216 5.29 -9.73 -6.74
CA GLU A 216 4.46 -9.71 -7.96
C GLU A 216 4.67 -10.93 -8.85
N LYS A 217 5.88 -11.50 -8.89
CA LYS A 217 6.16 -12.75 -9.59
C LYS A 217 5.52 -13.96 -8.91
N GLY A 218 5.36 -13.93 -7.59
CA GLY A 218 4.62 -14.96 -6.85
C GLY A 218 5.21 -15.34 -5.50
N SER A 219 6.22 -14.65 -4.97
CA SER A 219 6.81 -14.99 -3.67
C SER A 219 5.77 -14.98 -2.54
N THR A 220 5.96 -15.79 -1.50
CA THR A 220 5.29 -15.56 -0.20
C THR A 220 5.82 -14.28 0.49
N ALA A 221 5.18 -13.85 1.58
CA ALA A 221 5.61 -12.68 2.36
C ALA A 221 7.02 -12.88 2.98
N SER A 222 7.32 -14.09 3.45
CA SER A 222 8.63 -14.43 4.00
C SER A 222 9.71 -14.53 2.91
N GLN A 223 9.39 -15.13 1.76
CA GLN A 223 10.31 -15.18 0.62
C GLN A 223 10.63 -13.79 0.07
N GLU A 224 9.64 -12.88 0.00
CA GLU A 224 9.87 -11.49 -0.40
C GLU A 224 10.97 -10.85 0.45
N LEU A 225 10.83 -10.93 1.78
CA LEU A 225 11.81 -10.36 2.70
C LEU A 225 13.16 -11.10 2.64
N ALA A 226 13.15 -12.43 2.64
CA ALA A 226 14.38 -13.22 2.64
C ALA A 226 15.24 -12.95 1.39
N TYR A 227 14.62 -12.92 0.21
CA TYR A 227 15.36 -12.70 -1.04
C TYR A 227 15.76 -11.23 -1.22
N MET A 228 14.92 -10.30 -0.74
CA MET A 228 15.28 -8.88 -0.65
C MET A 228 16.51 -8.68 0.25
N PHE A 229 16.54 -9.31 1.44
CA PHE A 229 17.70 -9.23 2.33
C PHE A 229 18.92 -9.96 1.80
N ALA A 230 18.77 -11.09 1.12
CA ALA A 230 19.87 -11.76 0.44
C ALA A 230 20.55 -10.82 -0.57
N ASN A 231 19.76 -10.15 -1.41
CA ASN A 231 20.28 -9.15 -2.35
C ASN A 231 20.96 -7.98 -1.63
N ALA A 232 20.33 -7.43 -0.58
CA ALA A 232 20.94 -6.35 0.22
C ALA A 232 22.31 -6.74 0.79
N ILE A 233 22.41 -7.92 1.40
CA ILE A 233 23.66 -8.44 1.96
C ILE A 233 24.70 -8.60 0.84
N GLN A 234 24.32 -9.14 -0.31
CA GLN A 234 25.25 -9.32 -1.43
C GLN A 234 25.80 -8.00 -1.96
N TYR A 235 24.97 -6.94 -2.04
CA TYR A 235 25.45 -5.61 -2.41
C TYR A 235 26.40 -5.01 -1.38
N ILE A 236 26.14 -5.18 -0.08
CA ILE A 236 27.07 -4.71 0.96
C ILE A 236 28.40 -5.45 0.87
N VAL A 237 28.39 -6.78 0.75
CA VAL A 237 29.61 -7.60 0.58
C VAL A 237 30.39 -7.18 -0.66
N THR A 238 29.70 -6.92 -1.77
CA THR A 238 30.31 -6.41 -3.00
C THR A 238 30.97 -5.05 -2.80
N GLY A 239 30.30 -4.13 -2.10
CA GLY A 239 30.86 -2.82 -1.76
C GLY A 239 32.10 -2.92 -0.87
N MET A 240 32.06 -3.81 0.14
CA MET A 240 33.19 -4.10 1.03
C MET A 240 34.40 -4.65 0.29
N ALA A 241 34.19 -5.52 -0.70
CA ALA A 241 35.27 -6.00 -1.57
C ALA A 241 35.93 -4.86 -2.38
N GLY A 242 35.20 -3.76 -2.62
CA GLY A 242 35.73 -2.52 -3.21
C GLY A 242 36.30 -1.51 -2.21
N GLY A 243 36.45 -1.87 -0.93
CA GLY A 243 37.00 -0.99 0.12
C GLY A 243 35.99 -0.04 0.77
N LEU A 244 34.69 -0.15 0.44
CA LEU A 244 33.65 0.65 1.11
C LEU A 244 33.30 0.05 2.47
N LYS A 245 32.94 0.92 3.42
CA LYS A 245 32.46 0.47 4.73
C LYS A 245 30.96 0.11 4.67
N PRO A 246 30.52 -0.91 5.43
CA PRO A 246 29.12 -1.34 5.41
C PRO A 246 28.15 -0.25 5.92
N ASP A 247 28.59 0.61 6.84
CA ASP A 247 27.81 1.75 7.34
C ASP A 247 27.55 2.79 6.25
N ASP A 248 28.55 3.15 5.45
CA ASP A 248 28.43 4.10 4.34
C ASP A 248 27.44 3.60 3.28
N ILE A 249 27.50 2.31 2.94
CA ILE A 249 26.60 1.69 1.97
C ILE A 249 25.16 1.67 2.52
N ALA A 250 24.96 1.06 3.68
CA ALA A 250 23.64 0.87 4.27
C ALA A 250 22.96 2.19 4.65
N ALA A 251 23.71 3.24 5.00
CA ALA A 251 23.17 4.57 5.27
C ALA A 251 22.45 5.19 4.06
N GLN A 252 22.80 4.82 2.83
CA GLN A 252 22.15 5.31 1.60
C GLN A 252 21.23 4.27 0.93
N MET A 253 21.02 3.10 1.53
CA MET A 253 20.05 2.11 1.05
C MET A 253 18.61 2.45 1.44
N SER A 254 17.67 2.30 0.51
CA SER A 254 16.23 2.25 0.79
C SER A 254 15.65 0.90 0.33
N PHE A 255 14.40 0.64 0.67
CA PHE A 255 13.73 -0.62 0.37
C PHE A 255 12.39 -0.38 -0.31
N PHE A 256 11.99 -1.29 -1.19
CA PHE A 256 10.74 -1.23 -1.93
C PHE A 256 9.96 -2.54 -1.78
N ILE A 257 8.85 -2.47 -1.06
CA ILE A 257 8.12 -3.64 -0.54
C ILE A 257 6.68 -3.61 -1.05
N ASN A 258 6.16 -4.76 -1.46
CA ASN A 258 4.78 -4.94 -1.89
C ASN A 258 3.82 -4.92 -0.69
N VAL A 259 2.54 -4.65 -0.93
CA VAL A 259 1.46 -4.93 0.01
C VAL A 259 0.35 -5.67 -0.74
N LYS A 260 0.21 -6.96 -0.45
CA LYS A 260 -0.84 -7.83 -1.00
C LYS A 260 -2.14 -7.77 -0.18
N LYS A 261 -3.15 -8.52 -0.61
CA LYS A 261 -4.49 -8.52 0.00
C LYS A 261 -4.60 -8.96 1.48
N ASN A 262 -3.68 -9.75 2.02
CA ASN A 262 -3.76 -10.23 3.42
C ASN A 262 -3.33 -9.15 4.41
N CYS A 263 -4.27 -8.33 4.88
CA CYS A 263 -3.96 -7.04 5.51
C CYS A 263 -3.07 -7.15 6.78
N LEU A 264 -3.32 -8.13 7.66
CA LEU A 264 -2.56 -8.28 8.91
C LEU A 264 -1.20 -8.95 8.67
N GLU A 265 -1.10 -9.88 7.72
CA GLU A 265 0.19 -10.47 7.31
C GLU A 265 1.11 -9.41 6.73
N GLU A 266 0.59 -8.52 5.88
CA GLU A 266 1.38 -7.44 5.31
C GLU A 266 1.79 -6.41 6.36
N THR A 267 0.90 -6.07 7.30
CA THR A 267 1.25 -5.21 8.45
C THR A 267 2.38 -5.84 9.29
N ALA A 268 2.28 -7.14 9.58
CA ALA A 268 3.30 -7.89 10.30
C ALA A 268 4.63 -7.93 9.53
N LYS A 269 4.58 -8.16 8.21
CA LYS A 269 5.73 -8.19 7.32
C LYS A 269 6.53 -6.89 7.36
N LEU A 270 5.86 -5.73 7.32
CA LEU A 270 6.56 -4.43 7.38
C LEU A 270 7.24 -4.21 8.74
N ARG A 271 6.63 -4.67 9.85
CA ARG A 271 7.24 -4.62 11.20
C ARG A 271 8.47 -5.53 11.30
N VAL A 272 8.33 -6.77 10.83
CA VAL A 272 9.40 -7.79 10.82
C VAL A 272 10.57 -7.37 9.93
N ALA A 273 10.31 -6.75 8.79
CA ALA A 273 11.35 -6.27 7.89
C ALA A 273 12.34 -5.33 8.61
N ARG A 274 11.83 -4.39 9.42
CA ARG A 274 12.67 -3.48 10.21
C ARG A 274 13.51 -4.24 11.24
N ARG A 275 12.88 -5.16 11.97
CA ARG A 275 13.52 -5.97 13.02
C ARG A 275 14.69 -6.78 12.46
N ILE A 276 14.45 -7.51 11.37
CA ILE A 276 15.47 -8.33 10.70
C ILE A 276 16.60 -7.48 10.14
N TRP A 277 16.28 -6.38 9.45
CA TRP A 277 17.31 -5.49 8.89
C TRP A 277 18.22 -4.90 9.96
N ALA A 278 17.64 -4.43 11.06
CA ALA A 278 18.40 -3.89 12.18
C ALA A 278 19.37 -4.94 12.76
N GLN A 279 18.92 -6.20 12.89
CA GLN A 279 19.77 -7.31 13.32
C GLN A 279 20.87 -7.64 12.28
N ILE A 280 20.55 -7.68 10.98
CA ILE A 280 21.54 -7.91 9.91
C ILE A 280 22.65 -6.86 9.99
N ILE A 281 22.30 -5.58 10.10
CA ILE A 281 23.28 -4.49 10.12
C ILE A 281 24.07 -4.46 11.43
N LYS A 282 23.40 -4.54 12.58
CA LYS A 282 24.07 -4.42 13.87
C LYS A 282 24.86 -5.68 14.24
N GLU A 283 24.21 -6.84 14.21
CA GLU A 283 24.81 -8.10 14.65
C GLU A 283 25.57 -8.81 13.53
N GLY A 284 25.06 -8.75 12.29
CA GLY A 284 25.68 -9.43 11.14
C GLY A 284 26.89 -8.69 10.58
N PHE A 285 26.80 -7.37 10.44
CA PHE A 285 27.89 -6.51 9.93
C PHE A 285 28.67 -5.76 11.01
N GLY A 286 28.24 -5.80 12.28
CA GLY A 286 28.92 -5.10 13.38
C GLY A 286 28.78 -3.58 13.32
N VAL A 287 27.69 -3.05 12.74
CA VAL A 287 27.48 -1.60 12.56
C VAL A 287 26.61 -1.04 13.68
N ASP A 288 27.21 -0.31 14.62
CA ASP A 288 26.50 0.33 15.73
C ASP A 288 25.81 1.65 15.35
N ALA A 289 26.20 2.26 14.22
CA ALA A 289 25.58 3.48 13.75
C ALA A 289 24.07 3.30 13.51
N GLU A 290 23.25 4.17 14.09
CA GLU A 290 21.79 4.08 14.08
C GLU A 290 21.20 4.17 12.66
N ARG A 291 21.77 5.06 11.84
CA ARG A 291 21.23 5.43 10.53
C ARG A 291 21.23 4.27 9.50
N PRO A 292 22.30 3.45 9.39
CA PRO A 292 22.30 2.18 8.65
C PRO A 292 21.27 1.15 9.12
N GLN A 293 21.00 1.06 10.43
CA GLN A 293 20.09 0.06 10.99
C GLN A 293 18.62 0.36 10.71
N LYS A 294 18.28 1.59 10.33
CA LYS A 294 16.91 2.00 9.99
C LYS A 294 16.54 1.55 8.59
N LEU A 295 15.66 0.54 8.49
CA LEU A 295 15.07 0.15 7.23
C LEU A 295 14.06 1.22 6.76
N ARG A 296 14.49 2.04 5.80
CA ARG A 296 13.66 3.07 5.17
C ARG A 296 12.95 2.46 3.96
N MET A 297 11.64 2.30 4.06
CA MET A 297 10.86 1.60 3.05
C MET A 297 9.86 2.51 2.33
N GLN A 298 9.67 2.22 1.05
CA GLN A 298 8.50 2.57 0.30
C GLN A 298 7.62 1.32 0.17
N SER A 299 6.34 1.43 0.53
CA SER A 299 5.33 0.40 0.29
C SER A 299 4.54 0.71 -0.99
N TYR A 300 4.16 -0.33 -1.73
CA TYR A 300 3.26 -0.18 -2.87
C TYR A 300 2.29 -1.36 -2.91
N THR A 301 1.00 -1.06 -3.00
CA THR A 301 -0.05 -2.07 -3.20
C THR A 301 0.25 -2.90 -4.47
N GLY A 302 0.04 -4.21 -4.41
CA GLY A 302 0.40 -5.11 -5.51
C GLY A 302 -0.58 -5.08 -6.69
N GLY A 303 -0.06 -4.81 -7.90
CA GLY A 303 -0.86 -4.71 -9.13
C GLY A 303 -1.45 -6.05 -9.60
N SER A 304 -0.76 -7.17 -9.39
CA SER A 304 -1.22 -8.51 -9.77
C SER A 304 -2.43 -9.02 -8.97
N ASP A 305 -2.77 -8.37 -7.86
CA ASP A 305 -4.03 -8.64 -7.15
C ASP A 305 -5.21 -7.80 -7.68
N LEU A 306 -5.00 -6.97 -8.70
CA LEU A 306 -6.05 -6.20 -9.36
C LEU A 306 -6.64 -6.99 -10.52
N VAL A 307 -7.94 -6.80 -10.74
CA VAL A 307 -8.68 -7.56 -11.73
C VAL A 307 -9.34 -6.65 -12.75
N LYS A 308 -9.39 -7.12 -14.00
CA LYS A 308 -10.05 -6.41 -15.11
C LYS A 308 -11.57 -6.39 -14.96
N GLN A 309 -12.15 -7.45 -14.40
CA GLN A 309 -13.57 -7.58 -14.17
C GLN A 309 -14.00 -6.72 -12.98
N LYS A 310 -15.08 -5.95 -13.12
CA LYS A 310 -15.57 -5.03 -12.08
C LYS A 310 -14.45 -4.14 -11.50
N PRO A 311 -13.70 -3.41 -12.33
CA PRO A 311 -12.44 -2.78 -11.94
C PRO A 311 -12.61 -1.77 -10.79
N GLN A 312 -13.80 -1.21 -10.57
CA GLN A 312 -14.06 -0.32 -9.43
C GLN A 312 -13.96 -1.02 -8.06
N LEU A 313 -14.05 -2.36 -7.99
CA LEU A 313 -13.75 -3.13 -6.77
C LEU A 313 -12.26 -3.07 -6.41
N ASN A 314 -11.38 -2.74 -7.36
CA ASN A 314 -9.97 -2.52 -7.05
C ASN A 314 -9.77 -1.32 -6.10
N ILE A 315 -10.68 -0.33 -6.11
CA ILE A 315 -10.67 0.77 -5.14
C ILE A 315 -10.85 0.24 -3.70
N VAL A 316 -11.73 -0.76 -3.51
CA VAL A 316 -11.94 -1.41 -2.21
C VAL A 316 -10.69 -2.17 -1.79
N ARG A 317 -10.12 -2.97 -2.69
CA ARG A 317 -8.90 -3.75 -2.44
C ARG A 317 -7.75 -2.85 -2.00
N ASP A 318 -7.53 -1.76 -2.75
CA ASP A 318 -6.44 -0.84 -2.50
C ASP A 318 -6.67 0.09 -1.31
N ALA A 319 -7.91 0.40 -0.94
CA ALA A 319 -8.21 1.05 0.33
C ALA A 319 -7.69 0.20 1.51
N VAL A 320 -7.97 -1.10 1.51
CA VAL A 320 -7.56 -2.00 2.59
C VAL A 320 -6.04 -2.27 2.58
N ARG A 321 -5.44 -2.43 1.40
CA ARG A 321 -3.98 -2.59 1.31
C ARG A 321 -3.25 -1.31 1.71
N THR A 322 -3.75 -0.14 1.35
CA THR A 322 -3.16 1.13 1.78
C THR A 322 -3.27 1.31 3.29
N LEU A 323 -4.39 0.91 3.90
CA LEU A 323 -4.51 0.84 5.35
C LEU A 323 -3.47 -0.10 5.97
N ALA A 324 -3.34 -1.33 5.46
CA ALA A 324 -2.34 -2.30 5.93
C ALA A 324 -0.90 -1.74 5.84
N ALA A 325 -0.59 -1.05 4.74
CA ALA A 325 0.67 -0.36 4.56
C ALA A 325 0.88 0.69 5.66
N VAL A 326 -0.07 1.61 5.85
CA VAL A 326 0.01 2.69 6.87
C VAL A 326 0.17 2.13 8.28
N LEU A 327 -0.59 1.09 8.64
CA LEU A 327 -0.47 0.42 9.95
C LEU A 327 0.93 -0.19 10.15
N GLY A 328 1.59 -0.61 9.07
CA GLY A 328 2.96 -1.12 9.10
C GLY A 328 4.04 -0.05 9.18
N GLY A 329 3.73 1.25 9.05
CA GLY A 329 4.65 2.36 9.29
C GLY A 329 5.76 2.65 8.23
N PRO A 330 5.47 2.63 6.91
CA PRO A 330 6.45 2.98 5.87
C PRO A 330 6.75 4.49 5.82
N GLN A 331 7.85 4.86 5.16
CA GLN A 331 8.27 6.26 4.96
C GLN A 331 7.73 6.83 3.65
N GLY A 332 7.34 5.97 2.71
CA GLY A 332 6.62 6.35 1.51
C GLY A 332 5.58 5.30 1.17
N THR A 333 4.47 5.72 0.56
CA THR A 333 3.41 4.82 0.12
C THR A 333 2.95 5.18 -1.29
N ASN A 334 2.64 4.15 -2.08
CA ASN A 334 1.97 4.29 -3.36
C ASN A 334 0.81 3.30 -3.44
N THR A 335 -0.34 3.83 -3.84
CA THR A 335 -1.55 3.05 -4.12
C THR A 335 -1.68 2.87 -5.63
N THR A 336 -1.91 1.65 -6.09
CA THR A 336 -2.23 1.33 -7.49
C THR A 336 -3.52 2.02 -7.92
N SER A 337 -3.67 2.20 -9.23
CA SER A 337 -4.91 2.74 -9.78
C SER A 337 -5.89 1.60 -10.08
N PHE A 338 -7.19 1.86 -9.91
CA PHE A 338 -8.20 0.81 -10.04
C PHE A 338 -8.29 0.20 -11.46
N ASP A 339 -7.78 0.90 -12.46
CA ASP A 339 -7.74 0.54 -13.88
C ASP A 339 -6.43 -0.12 -14.33
N GLU A 340 -5.49 -0.37 -13.42
CA GLU A 340 -4.13 -0.85 -13.74
C GLU A 340 -4.09 -2.26 -14.36
N ALA A 341 -5.12 -3.08 -14.14
CA ALA A 341 -5.29 -4.37 -14.83
C ALA A 341 -5.75 -4.23 -16.32
N ILE A 342 -6.03 -3.00 -16.78
CA ILE A 342 -6.60 -2.70 -18.09
C ILE A 342 -5.69 -1.75 -18.88
N THR A 343 -5.22 -0.68 -18.24
CA THR A 343 -4.52 0.42 -18.90
C THR A 343 -3.65 1.17 -17.89
N ILE A 344 -2.73 2.01 -18.37
CA ILE A 344 -2.01 2.93 -17.48
C ILE A 344 -2.99 3.97 -16.89
N PRO A 345 -2.71 4.53 -15.71
CA PRO A 345 -3.69 5.33 -14.97
C PRO A 345 -4.30 6.48 -15.77
N THR A 346 -5.62 6.56 -15.74
CA THR A 346 -6.37 7.75 -16.19
C THR A 346 -6.33 8.86 -15.14
N PRO A 347 -6.61 10.14 -15.47
CA PRO A 347 -6.63 11.22 -14.49
C PRO A 347 -7.55 10.95 -13.28
N LEU A 348 -8.71 10.33 -13.52
CA LEU A 348 -9.65 9.96 -12.45
C LEU A 348 -9.07 8.87 -11.54
N SER A 349 -8.54 7.78 -12.11
CA SER A 349 -8.00 6.68 -11.32
C SER A 349 -6.76 7.10 -10.54
N GLN A 350 -5.90 7.91 -11.16
CA GLN A 350 -4.73 8.49 -10.51
C GLN A 350 -5.11 9.39 -9.34
N GLN A 351 -6.12 10.25 -9.50
CA GLN A 351 -6.60 11.11 -8.41
C GLN A 351 -7.12 10.29 -7.21
N ILE A 352 -7.93 9.25 -7.45
CA ILE A 352 -8.43 8.37 -6.39
C ILE A 352 -7.27 7.68 -5.67
N ALA A 353 -6.28 7.21 -6.43
CA ALA A 353 -5.10 6.57 -5.87
C ALA A 353 -4.20 7.53 -5.08
N ILE A 354 -4.16 8.83 -5.43
CA ILE A 354 -3.46 9.88 -4.64
C ILE A 354 -4.23 10.19 -3.36
N ASP A 355 -5.56 10.29 -3.45
CA ASP A 355 -6.41 10.64 -2.31
C ASP A 355 -6.45 9.51 -1.25
N THR A 356 -6.30 8.25 -1.68
CA THR A 356 -6.47 7.07 -0.80
C THR A 356 -5.55 7.07 0.44
N PRO A 357 -4.22 7.27 0.34
CA PRO A 357 -3.36 7.40 1.52
C PRO A 357 -3.77 8.54 2.46
N TYR A 358 -4.20 9.69 1.91
CA TYR A 358 -4.63 10.83 2.73
C TYR A 358 -5.93 10.54 3.48
N ILE A 359 -6.90 9.87 2.86
CA ILE A 359 -8.12 9.40 3.53
C ILE A 359 -7.75 8.46 4.68
N VAL A 360 -6.86 7.50 4.44
CA VAL A 360 -6.40 6.55 5.47
C VAL A 360 -5.68 7.27 6.63
N LEU A 361 -4.78 8.21 6.34
CA LEU A 361 -3.97 8.86 7.38
C LEU A 361 -4.74 9.93 8.17
N LEU A 362 -5.56 10.73 7.49
CA LEU A 362 -6.18 11.93 8.03
C LEU A 362 -7.63 11.70 8.46
N GLU A 363 -8.43 11.05 7.62
CA GLU A 363 -9.85 10.83 7.93
C GLU A 363 -10.09 9.64 8.86
N LYS A 364 -9.14 8.69 8.95
CA LYS A 364 -9.21 7.57 9.89
C LYS A 364 -8.40 7.78 11.17
N SER A 365 -7.93 9.01 11.41
CA SER A 365 -7.18 9.40 12.61
C SER A 365 -5.88 8.63 12.86
N LEU A 366 -5.32 7.98 11.84
CA LEU A 366 -4.14 7.12 11.99
C LEU A 366 -2.82 7.89 12.05
N SER A 367 -2.80 9.15 11.60
CA SER A 367 -1.61 10.00 11.75
C SER A 367 -1.25 10.26 13.21
N GLY A 368 -2.19 10.18 14.16
CA GLY A 368 -1.98 10.49 15.57
C GLY A 368 -1.48 9.33 16.46
N ILE A 369 -1.47 8.08 15.99
CA ILE A 369 -1.17 6.90 16.81
C ILE A 369 -0.03 6.09 16.18
N ILE A 370 1.00 5.79 16.97
CA ILE A 370 2.18 5.06 16.53
C ILE A 370 2.02 3.57 16.80
N ASP A 371 2.25 2.74 15.77
CA ASP A 371 2.08 1.28 15.81
C ASP A 371 0.79 0.88 16.54
N PRO A 372 -0.39 1.30 16.04
CA PRO A 372 -1.66 1.17 16.76
C PRO A 372 -2.07 -0.28 17.00
N LEU A 373 -1.44 -1.24 16.32
CA LEU A 373 -1.69 -2.67 16.53
C LEU A 373 -0.67 -3.35 17.45
N GLY A 374 0.34 -2.61 17.93
CA GLY A 374 1.36 -3.13 18.84
C GLY A 374 0.74 -3.72 20.11
N GLY A 375 1.17 -4.94 20.45
CA GLY A 375 0.61 -5.71 21.56
C GLY A 375 -0.49 -6.70 21.16
N SER A 376 -1.07 -6.59 19.95
CA SER A 376 -2.03 -7.59 19.46
C SER A 376 -1.41 -8.98 19.47
N TYR A 377 -2.00 -9.91 20.23
CA TYR A 377 -1.44 -11.26 20.35
C TYR A 377 -1.31 -11.97 19.01
N TYR A 378 -2.31 -11.82 18.14
CA TYR A 378 -2.31 -12.41 16.81
C TYR A 378 -1.23 -11.78 15.93
N LEU A 379 -1.14 -10.44 15.90
CA LEU A 379 -0.19 -9.74 15.05
C LEU A 379 1.25 -10.01 15.51
N GLU A 380 1.54 -9.99 16.81
CA GLU A 380 2.88 -10.30 17.32
C GLU A 380 3.28 -11.75 17.03
N SER A 381 2.35 -12.70 17.21
CA SER A 381 2.60 -14.11 16.86
C SER A 381 2.85 -14.30 15.36
N LEU A 382 2.14 -13.53 14.52
CA LEU A 382 2.33 -13.51 13.08
C LEU A 382 3.70 -12.92 12.70
N CYS A 383 4.14 -11.85 13.39
CA CYS A 383 5.49 -11.32 13.23
C CYS A 383 6.56 -12.37 13.57
N ASP A 384 6.41 -13.09 14.67
CA ASP A 384 7.38 -14.11 15.07
C ASP A 384 7.45 -15.30 14.10
N ARG A 385 6.29 -15.73 13.55
CA ARG A 385 6.24 -16.73 12.47
C ARG A 385 6.95 -16.23 11.22
N LEU A 386 6.60 -15.05 10.76
CA LEU A 386 7.20 -14.47 9.54
C LEU A 386 8.70 -14.30 9.72
N GLU A 387 9.18 -13.84 10.87
CA GLU A 387 10.61 -13.71 11.12
C GLU A 387 11.34 -15.07 11.07
N ALA A 388 10.77 -16.10 11.71
CA ALA A 388 11.32 -17.45 11.65
C ALA A 388 11.40 -17.96 10.21
N ASP A 389 10.34 -17.77 9.42
CA ASP A 389 10.29 -18.20 8.02
C ASP A 389 11.31 -17.44 7.16
N VAL A 390 11.48 -16.13 7.38
CA VAL A 390 12.49 -15.32 6.69
C VAL A 390 13.90 -15.82 6.99
N TRP A 391 14.24 -16.04 8.26
CA TRP A 391 15.57 -16.56 8.62
C TRP A 391 15.83 -17.95 8.04
N ASN A 392 14.82 -18.81 7.98
CA ASN A 392 14.92 -20.14 7.37
C ASN A 392 15.18 -20.06 5.86
N GLU A 393 14.46 -19.22 5.12
CA GLU A 393 14.69 -19.02 3.69
C GLU A 393 16.05 -18.36 3.43
N LEU A 394 16.44 -17.36 4.22
CA LEU A 394 17.76 -16.72 4.11
C LEU A 394 18.91 -17.69 4.42
N ALA A 395 18.76 -18.58 5.41
CA ALA A 395 19.71 -19.64 5.70
C ALA A 395 19.77 -20.72 4.60
N ALA A 396 18.70 -20.93 3.84
CA ALA A 396 18.73 -21.78 2.66
C ALA A 396 19.54 -21.13 1.53
N VAL A 397 19.38 -19.82 1.32
CA VAL A 397 20.19 -19.04 0.37
C VAL A 397 21.67 -19.05 0.75
N ALA A 398 21.99 -18.78 2.02
CA ALA A 398 23.36 -18.73 2.54
C ALA A 398 24.17 -20.04 2.38
N ARG A 399 23.50 -21.17 2.13
CA ARG A 399 24.11 -22.50 1.92
C ARG A 399 24.40 -22.81 0.45
N CYS A 400 23.99 -21.97 -0.48
CA CYS A 400 24.28 -22.14 -1.90
C CYS A 400 25.80 -22.01 -2.16
N ALA A 401 26.31 -22.82 -3.09
CA ALA A 401 27.74 -22.86 -3.42
C ALA A 401 28.25 -21.57 -4.10
N SER A 402 27.37 -20.82 -4.77
CA SER A 402 27.65 -19.51 -5.36
C SER A 402 26.36 -18.69 -5.44
N TYR A 403 26.50 -17.37 -5.63
CA TYR A 403 25.36 -16.47 -5.72
C TYR A 403 24.54 -16.71 -6.98
N GLN A 404 25.16 -17.19 -8.07
CA GLN A 404 24.45 -17.70 -9.23
C GLN A 404 23.50 -18.84 -8.85
N LYS A 405 23.98 -19.83 -8.07
CA LYS A 405 23.13 -20.93 -7.58
C LYS A 405 22.07 -20.46 -6.59
N ALA A 406 22.35 -19.43 -5.81
CA ALA A 406 21.33 -18.77 -4.99
C ALA A 406 20.23 -18.12 -5.86
N LEU A 407 20.60 -17.37 -6.90
CA LEU A 407 19.65 -16.75 -7.84
C LEU A 407 18.79 -17.82 -8.53
N SER A 408 19.38 -18.91 -9.03
CA SER A 408 18.62 -20.00 -9.64
C SER A 408 17.63 -20.63 -8.66
N ARG A 409 18.05 -20.88 -7.42
CA ARG A 409 17.18 -21.41 -6.37
C ARG A 409 16.02 -20.46 -6.06
N MET A 410 16.32 -19.18 -5.84
CA MET A 410 15.31 -18.17 -5.55
C MET A 410 14.31 -18.07 -6.71
N HIS A 411 14.78 -18.03 -7.95
CA HIS A 411 13.95 -18.01 -9.16
C HIS A 411 12.98 -19.21 -9.20
N GLN A 412 13.48 -20.43 -9.04
CA GLN A 412 12.66 -21.65 -9.02
C GLN A 412 11.57 -21.58 -7.93
N ARG A 413 11.93 -21.13 -6.73
CA ARG A 413 10.99 -21.02 -5.60
C ARG A 413 9.88 -19.99 -5.87
N LEU A 414 10.18 -18.90 -6.58
CA LEU A 414 9.18 -17.93 -7.01
C LEU A 414 8.18 -18.55 -7.99
N GLU A 415 8.66 -19.32 -8.97
CA GLU A 415 7.79 -19.99 -9.94
C GLU A 415 6.91 -21.06 -9.32
N GLU A 416 7.45 -21.83 -8.37
CA GLU A 416 6.68 -22.83 -7.59
C GLU A 416 5.50 -22.20 -6.85
N GLU A 417 5.71 -21.05 -6.21
CA GLU A 417 4.65 -20.36 -5.46
C GLU A 417 3.66 -19.66 -6.39
N ALA A 418 4.12 -19.04 -7.48
CA ALA A 418 3.26 -18.48 -8.50
C ALA A 418 2.29 -19.52 -9.07
N TYR A 419 2.83 -20.71 -9.41
CA TYR A 419 2.02 -21.83 -9.90
C TYR A 419 1.01 -22.31 -8.85
N ARG A 420 1.42 -22.40 -7.58
CA ARG A 420 0.52 -22.77 -6.48
C ARG A 420 -0.62 -21.77 -6.30
N GLU A 421 -0.33 -20.47 -6.33
CA GLU A 421 -1.34 -19.42 -6.23
C GLU A 421 -2.32 -19.47 -7.40
N GLN A 422 -1.83 -19.59 -8.64
CA GLN A 422 -2.67 -19.71 -9.83
C GLN A 422 -3.57 -20.95 -9.77
N ARG A 423 -3.02 -22.11 -9.39
CA ARG A 423 -3.79 -23.35 -9.21
C ARG A 423 -4.89 -23.21 -8.17
N ALA A 424 -4.62 -22.52 -7.06
CA ALA A 424 -5.62 -22.27 -6.03
C ALA A 424 -6.78 -21.39 -6.54
N MET A 425 -6.49 -20.42 -7.42
CA MET A 425 -7.51 -19.59 -8.07
C MET A 425 -8.32 -20.40 -9.11
N ASP A 426 -7.65 -21.16 -9.97
CA ASP A 426 -8.30 -21.93 -11.04
C ASP A 426 -9.21 -23.05 -10.48
N THR A 427 -8.81 -23.67 -9.37
CA THR A 427 -9.57 -24.72 -8.70
C THR A 427 -10.65 -24.19 -7.76
N GLY A 428 -10.75 -22.87 -7.56
CA GLY A 428 -11.71 -22.23 -6.67
C GLY A 428 -11.38 -22.37 -5.18
N GLN A 429 -10.21 -22.91 -4.81
CA GLN A 429 -9.73 -22.92 -3.43
C GLN A 429 -9.52 -21.50 -2.88
N ARG A 430 -9.13 -20.57 -3.77
CA ARG A 430 -9.02 -19.15 -3.47
C ARG A 430 -10.01 -18.37 -4.33
N LEU A 431 -10.98 -17.74 -3.67
CA LEU A 431 -11.97 -16.91 -4.33
C LEU A 431 -11.36 -15.56 -4.73
N VAL A 432 -11.73 -15.09 -5.91
CA VAL A 432 -11.49 -13.74 -6.43
C VAL A 432 -12.84 -13.20 -6.91
N VAL A 433 -13.34 -12.22 -6.18
CA VAL A 433 -14.64 -11.57 -6.38
C VAL A 433 -14.64 -10.83 -7.72
N GLY A 434 -15.62 -11.16 -8.55
CA GLY A 434 -15.73 -10.69 -9.94
C GLY A 434 -15.00 -11.57 -10.96
N VAL A 435 -14.21 -12.57 -10.54
CA VAL A 435 -13.46 -13.44 -11.46
C VAL A 435 -13.89 -14.89 -11.37
N ASN A 436 -13.76 -15.55 -10.21
CA ASN A 436 -14.22 -16.94 -10.00
C ASN A 436 -15.34 -17.05 -8.96
N GLY A 437 -15.71 -15.94 -8.30
CA GLY A 437 -16.87 -15.80 -7.43
C GLY A 437 -17.62 -14.49 -7.68
N ASN A 438 -18.89 -14.40 -7.27
CA ASN A 438 -19.70 -13.17 -7.32
C ASN A 438 -19.69 -12.46 -8.70
N ARG A 439 -19.93 -13.24 -9.78
CA ARG A 439 -19.93 -12.75 -11.16
C ARG A 439 -21.20 -11.99 -11.57
N GLU A 440 -22.23 -11.93 -10.73
CA GLU A 440 -23.49 -11.30 -11.13
C GLU A 440 -23.33 -9.78 -11.35
N GLY A 441 -24.10 -9.23 -12.28
CA GLY A 441 -24.20 -7.79 -12.51
C GLY A 441 -23.02 -7.16 -13.29
N GLU A 442 -22.13 -7.94 -13.90
CA GLU A 442 -20.96 -7.48 -14.69
C GLU A 442 -21.26 -6.42 -15.77
N HIS A 443 -22.51 -6.31 -16.24
CA HIS A 443 -22.95 -5.32 -17.22
C HIS A 443 -23.41 -3.98 -16.61
N LEU A 444 -23.42 -3.85 -15.28
CA LEU A 444 -23.91 -2.65 -14.59
C LEU A 444 -22.85 -1.56 -14.42
N TYR A 445 -21.58 -1.87 -14.66
CA TYR A 445 -20.45 -1.01 -14.28
C TYR A 445 -20.14 0.04 -15.36
N PRO A 446 -19.71 1.25 -14.99
CA PRO A 446 -19.14 2.20 -15.94
C PRO A 446 -17.98 1.58 -16.71
N GLU A 447 -17.93 1.85 -18.01
CA GLU A 447 -16.75 1.55 -18.83
C GLU A 447 -15.55 2.33 -18.31
N VAL A 448 -14.40 1.67 -18.30
CA VAL A 448 -13.13 2.31 -17.96
C VAL A 448 -12.53 2.89 -19.23
N PRO A 449 -12.29 4.20 -19.29
CA PRO A 449 -11.62 4.79 -20.46
C PRO A 449 -10.19 4.24 -20.55
N ILE A 450 -9.80 3.79 -21.73
CA ILE A 450 -8.42 3.39 -22.00
C ILE A 450 -7.59 4.66 -22.11
N PHE A 451 -6.49 4.74 -21.35
CA PHE A 451 -5.55 5.82 -21.53
C PHE A 451 -4.90 5.69 -22.91
N ALA A 452 -5.06 6.73 -23.73
CA ALA A 452 -4.40 6.87 -25.01
C ALA A 452 -3.63 8.19 -25.00
N PRO A 453 -2.29 8.18 -25.17
CA PRO A 453 -1.53 9.39 -25.37
C PRO A 453 -2.12 10.21 -26.55
N PRO A 454 -2.14 11.55 -26.50
CA PRO A 454 -2.61 12.35 -27.62
C PRO A 454 -1.78 12.13 -28.89
N GLY A 455 -2.43 11.91 -30.04
CA GLY A 455 -1.78 11.71 -31.34
C GLY A 455 -1.62 10.25 -31.78
N ASP A 456 -1.22 10.02 -33.03
CA ASP A 456 -0.99 8.67 -33.56
C ASP A 456 0.32 8.08 -32.99
N PRO A 457 0.33 6.84 -32.45
CA PRO A 457 1.54 6.24 -31.88
C PRO A 457 2.73 6.16 -32.85
N ARG A 458 2.50 5.90 -34.14
CA ARG A 458 3.58 5.81 -35.14
C ARG A 458 4.14 7.19 -35.45
N GLU A 459 3.29 8.21 -35.54
CA GLU A 459 3.74 9.59 -35.72
C GLU A 459 4.55 10.07 -34.51
N ARG A 460 4.14 9.71 -33.29
CA ARG A 460 4.88 10.03 -32.06
C ARG A 460 6.26 9.39 -32.03
N GLU A 461 6.34 8.09 -32.32
CA GLU A 461 7.62 7.37 -32.41
C GLU A 461 8.51 7.98 -33.50
N ARG A 462 7.95 8.26 -34.68
CA ARG A 462 8.68 8.90 -35.78
C ARG A 462 9.22 10.27 -35.38
N SER A 463 8.41 11.12 -34.76
CA SER A 463 8.81 12.45 -34.30
C SER A 463 9.93 12.37 -33.26
N ARG A 464 9.81 11.42 -32.32
CA ARG A 464 10.85 11.15 -31.33
C ARG A 464 12.17 10.71 -31.99
N LEU A 465 12.10 9.82 -32.97
CA LEU A 465 13.26 9.38 -33.74
C LEU A 465 13.91 10.53 -34.52
N GLU A 466 13.12 11.36 -35.20
CA GLU A 466 13.62 12.52 -35.95
C GLU A 466 14.37 13.50 -35.02
N SER A 467 13.80 13.80 -33.85
CA SER A 467 14.44 14.63 -32.82
C SER A 467 15.76 14.02 -32.30
N PHE A 468 15.76 12.71 -32.05
CA PHE A 468 16.96 12.00 -31.59
C PHE A 468 18.08 11.97 -32.64
N LEU A 469 17.74 11.74 -33.91
CA LEU A 469 18.71 11.77 -35.00
C LEU A 469 19.26 13.19 -35.21
N ASP A 470 18.46 14.22 -34.97
CA ASP A 470 18.94 15.60 -34.99
C ASP A 470 19.97 15.87 -33.91
N TYR A 471 19.70 15.43 -32.67
CA TYR A 471 20.67 15.48 -31.58
C TYR A 471 22.01 14.83 -31.97
N LYS A 472 21.98 13.61 -32.55
CA LYS A 472 23.19 12.91 -32.97
C LYS A 472 23.99 13.65 -34.05
N ARG A 473 23.33 14.42 -34.94
CA ARG A 473 24.00 15.20 -35.99
C ARG A 473 24.77 16.41 -35.47
N ARG A 474 24.29 17.05 -34.39
CA ARG A 474 24.81 18.35 -33.92
C ARG A 474 25.75 18.30 -32.72
N ARG A 475 25.81 17.16 -32.02
CA ARG A 475 26.69 16.97 -30.86
C ARG A 475 28.19 16.93 -31.25
N PRO A 476 29.11 17.23 -30.33
CA PRO A 476 30.54 17.26 -30.62
C PRO A 476 31.14 15.83 -30.67
N MET A 477 31.07 15.17 -31.82
CA MET A 477 31.47 13.76 -31.97
C MET A 477 32.90 13.46 -31.49
N ALA A 478 33.86 14.36 -31.73
CA ALA A 478 35.24 14.18 -31.26
C ALA A 478 35.36 14.08 -29.73
N LEU A 479 34.51 14.81 -28.98
CA LEU A 479 34.47 14.72 -27.52
C LEU A 479 33.80 13.43 -27.07
N VAL A 480 32.72 13.03 -27.77
CA VAL A 480 32.02 11.76 -27.52
C VAL A 480 32.96 10.57 -27.70
N ASP A 481 33.70 10.51 -28.81
CA ASP A 481 34.64 9.42 -29.08
C ASP A 481 35.74 9.35 -28.01
N ALA A 482 36.29 10.50 -27.61
CA ALA A 482 37.30 10.58 -26.58
C ALA A 482 36.78 10.14 -25.20
N SER A 483 35.55 10.54 -24.84
CA SER A 483 34.93 10.16 -23.56
C SER A 483 34.58 8.67 -23.52
N LEU A 484 34.04 8.09 -24.60
CA LEU A 484 33.72 6.66 -24.67
C LEU A 484 34.97 5.78 -24.65
N LYS A 485 36.09 6.24 -25.24
CA LYS A 485 37.39 5.57 -25.10
C LYS A 485 37.86 5.58 -23.64
N SER A 486 37.69 6.69 -22.94
CA SER A 486 38.02 6.82 -21.51
C SER A 486 37.13 5.93 -20.65
N LEU A 487 35.83 5.84 -20.97
CA LEU A 487 34.90 4.92 -20.35
C LEU A 487 35.30 3.46 -20.53
N THR A 488 35.77 3.08 -21.73
CA THR A 488 36.30 1.73 -21.98
C THR A 488 37.48 1.42 -21.06
N ALA A 489 38.45 2.36 -20.95
CA ALA A 489 39.60 2.20 -20.09
C ALA A 489 39.21 2.07 -18.61
N ALA A 490 38.30 2.93 -18.13
CA ALA A 490 37.81 2.87 -16.76
C ALA A 490 37.05 1.57 -16.46
N ALA A 491 36.25 1.07 -17.41
CA ALA A 491 35.52 -0.19 -17.25
C ALA A 491 36.45 -1.43 -17.26
N GLN A 492 37.61 -1.35 -17.92
CA GLN A 492 38.65 -2.39 -17.88
C GLN A 492 39.53 -2.32 -16.63
N SER A 493 39.48 -1.21 -15.90
CA SER A 493 40.24 -0.97 -14.68
C SER A 493 39.47 -1.43 -13.45
N GLU A 494 40.15 -2.14 -12.55
CA GLU A 494 39.56 -2.53 -11.26
C GLU A 494 39.55 -1.38 -10.25
N SER A 495 40.44 -0.38 -10.41
CA SER A 495 40.58 0.75 -9.49
C SER A 495 39.73 1.96 -9.86
N ASP A 496 39.49 2.19 -11.15
CA ASP A 496 38.85 3.42 -11.60
C ASP A 496 37.34 3.36 -11.41
N ASN A 497 36.72 4.47 -10.99
CA ASN A 497 35.28 4.51 -10.84
C ASN A 497 34.59 4.83 -12.18
N VAL A 498 33.85 3.86 -12.71
CA VAL A 498 33.12 3.93 -13.98
C VAL A 498 32.08 5.05 -13.99
N MET A 499 31.50 5.41 -12.83
CA MET A 499 30.49 6.46 -12.75
C MET A 499 31.03 7.84 -13.16
N GLU A 500 32.32 8.13 -12.88
CA GLU A 500 32.96 9.38 -13.31
C GLU A 500 33.07 9.44 -14.83
N ALA A 501 33.49 8.34 -15.46
CA ALA A 501 33.60 8.25 -16.92
C ALA A 501 32.23 8.25 -17.62
N ILE A 502 31.19 7.68 -16.99
CA ILE A 502 29.80 7.77 -17.47
C ILE A 502 29.34 9.24 -17.45
N LEU A 503 29.55 9.95 -16.34
CA LEU A 503 29.16 11.35 -16.24
C LEU A 503 29.89 12.23 -17.26
N ALA A 504 31.20 12.02 -17.43
CA ALA A 504 31.98 12.72 -18.46
C ALA A 504 31.47 12.43 -19.87
N SER A 505 31.07 11.18 -20.16
CA SER A 505 30.49 10.80 -21.45
C SER A 505 29.14 11.46 -21.70
N VAL A 506 28.29 11.52 -20.67
CA VAL A 506 27.01 12.25 -20.73
C VAL A 506 27.23 13.74 -20.99
N GLU A 507 28.17 14.37 -20.27
CA GLU A 507 28.49 15.80 -20.45
C GLU A 507 29.12 16.09 -21.82
N ALA A 508 29.81 15.11 -22.43
CA ALA A 508 30.33 15.20 -23.80
C ALA A 508 29.27 14.99 -24.90
N GLY A 509 28.08 14.50 -24.55
CA GLY A 509 26.97 14.26 -25.48
C GLY A 509 26.83 12.81 -25.99
N ALA A 510 27.44 11.85 -25.31
CA ALA A 510 27.20 10.43 -25.58
C ALA A 510 25.75 10.06 -25.23
N THR A 511 25.16 9.14 -26.01
CA THR A 511 23.80 8.65 -25.77
C THR A 511 23.78 7.51 -24.76
N LEU A 512 22.58 7.18 -24.28
CA LEU A 512 22.32 6.03 -23.43
C LEU A 512 22.76 4.72 -24.10
N GLY A 513 22.44 4.53 -25.38
CA GLY A 513 22.84 3.37 -26.17
C GLY A 513 24.35 3.26 -26.32
N GLU A 514 25.04 4.35 -26.64
CA GLU A 514 26.50 4.34 -26.83
C GLU A 514 27.28 4.02 -25.56
N ILE A 515 26.85 4.58 -24.43
CA ILE A 515 27.42 4.27 -23.13
C ILE A 515 27.14 2.81 -22.78
N SER A 516 25.90 2.35 -22.99
CA SER A 516 25.51 0.96 -22.72
C SER A 516 26.30 -0.03 -23.56
N ASP A 517 26.45 0.22 -24.86
CA ASP A 517 27.21 -0.62 -25.80
C ASP A 517 28.70 -0.63 -25.51
N THR A 518 29.26 0.50 -25.06
CA THR A 518 30.64 0.56 -24.58
C THR A 518 30.85 -0.37 -23.38
N LEU A 519 29.91 -0.36 -22.42
CA LEU A 519 29.96 -1.26 -21.28
C LEU A 519 29.69 -2.73 -21.68
N ARG A 520 28.81 -3.00 -22.65
CA ARG A 520 28.56 -4.36 -23.19
C ARG A 520 29.84 -4.96 -23.78
N LYS A 521 30.68 -4.15 -24.45
CA LYS A 521 31.96 -4.62 -25.03
C LYS A 521 32.96 -5.07 -23.96
N VAL A 522 32.91 -4.49 -22.76
CA VAL A 522 33.86 -4.79 -21.67
C VAL A 522 33.31 -5.87 -20.73
N PHE A 523 32.07 -5.72 -20.28
CA PHE A 523 31.46 -6.63 -19.29
C PHE A 523 30.73 -7.82 -19.93
N GLY A 524 30.47 -7.77 -21.24
CA GLY A 524 29.62 -8.74 -21.93
C GLY A 524 28.13 -8.48 -21.73
N THR A 525 27.32 -9.44 -22.14
CA THR A 525 25.84 -9.42 -22.02
C THR A 525 25.36 -10.67 -21.31
N GLY A 526 24.32 -10.53 -20.48
CA GLY A 526 23.69 -11.66 -19.79
C GLY A 526 23.14 -12.71 -20.75
N GLY A 527 23.26 -13.99 -20.39
CA GLY A 527 22.75 -15.11 -21.19
C GLY A 527 21.23 -15.17 -21.27
N SER A 528 20.68 -15.78 -22.33
CA SER A 528 19.23 -15.92 -22.52
C SER A 528 18.59 -16.97 -21.60
N ALA A 529 19.32 -18.03 -21.25
CA ALA A 529 18.87 -19.09 -20.34
C ALA A 529 19.32 -18.86 -18.89
N GLU A 530 20.54 -18.36 -18.71
CA GLU A 530 21.10 -17.97 -17.41
C GLU A 530 21.53 -16.49 -17.48
N PRO A 531 20.65 -15.55 -17.10
CA PRO A 531 20.87 -14.10 -17.19
C PRO A 531 22.14 -13.57 -16.51
N TRP A 532 22.58 -14.25 -15.47
CA TRP A 532 23.77 -13.91 -14.69
C TRP A 532 25.09 -14.40 -15.32
N GLU A 533 25.02 -15.25 -16.36
CA GLU A 533 26.18 -15.78 -17.08
C GLU A 533 26.54 -14.91 -18.30
N PRO A 534 27.81 -14.91 -18.74
CA PRO A 534 28.96 -15.56 -18.11
C PRO A 534 29.45 -14.77 -16.88
N SER A 535 29.66 -15.43 -15.75
CA SER A 535 30.35 -14.84 -14.60
C SER A 535 31.07 -15.93 -13.81
N ALA A 536 32.30 -15.64 -13.37
CA ALA A 536 32.98 -16.52 -12.42
C ALA A 536 32.11 -16.71 -11.16
N PRO A 537 32.16 -17.87 -10.49
CA PRO A 537 31.38 -18.11 -9.27
C PRO A 537 31.64 -17.02 -8.23
N ILE A 538 30.57 -16.37 -7.77
CA ILE A 538 30.62 -15.35 -6.72
C ILE A 538 30.19 -16.00 -5.41
N ASP A 539 30.98 -15.82 -4.35
CA ASP A 539 30.68 -16.37 -3.04
C ASP A 539 29.36 -15.83 -2.46
N VAL A 540 28.58 -16.72 -1.83
CA VAL A 540 27.38 -16.33 -1.09
C VAL A 540 27.76 -15.94 0.33
N PHE A 541 27.89 -14.63 0.54
CA PHE A 541 28.22 -14.03 1.83
C PHE A 541 29.59 -14.48 2.39
N ASN A 542 30.16 -13.73 3.32
CA ASN A 542 31.35 -14.18 4.04
C ASN A 542 30.98 -15.19 5.15
N GLU A 543 31.96 -15.92 5.68
CA GLU A 543 31.72 -16.94 6.72
C GLU A 543 31.00 -16.36 7.97
N PRO A 544 31.39 -15.20 8.52
CA PRO A 544 30.73 -14.65 9.70
C PRO A 544 29.23 -14.40 9.47
N LEU A 545 28.85 -13.88 8.31
CA LEU A 545 27.45 -13.67 7.93
C LEU A 545 26.68 -14.99 7.79
N ARG A 546 27.29 -16.01 7.16
CA ARG A 546 26.65 -17.33 7.06
C ARG A 546 26.41 -17.96 8.43
N SER A 547 27.38 -17.84 9.33
CA SER A 547 27.29 -18.31 10.71
C SER A 547 26.19 -17.57 11.49
N PHE A 548 26.14 -16.24 11.38
CA PHE A 548 25.10 -15.39 11.96
C PHE A 548 23.69 -15.79 11.48
N ILE A 549 23.49 -15.90 10.17
CA ILE A 549 22.20 -16.29 9.57
C ILE A 549 21.79 -17.70 10.04
N GLY A 550 22.75 -18.64 10.03
CA GLY A 550 22.52 -20.00 10.50
C GLY A 550 22.10 -20.07 11.97
N LYS A 551 22.74 -19.26 12.84
CA LYS A 551 22.38 -19.13 14.25
C LYS A 551 20.96 -18.57 14.43
N LYS A 552 20.61 -17.47 13.75
CA LYS A 552 19.25 -16.90 13.81
C LYS A 552 18.19 -17.91 13.38
N ALA A 553 18.41 -18.63 12.28
CA ALA A 553 17.49 -19.67 11.85
C ALA A 553 17.33 -20.82 12.88
N ALA A 554 18.41 -21.20 13.57
CA ALA A 554 18.37 -22.24 14.60
C ALA A 554 17.63 -21.79 15.88
N GLU A 555 17.78 -20.53 16.30
CA GLU A 555 17.08 -19.95 17.46
C GLU A 555 15.55 -20.11 17.33
N HIS A 556 15.01 -19.91 16.12
CA HIS A 556 13.58 -20.03 15.87
C HIS A 556 13.07 -21.48 15.79
N LYS A 557 13.89 -22.47 15.40
CA LYS A 557 13.50 -23.89 15.42
C LYS A 557 13.26 -24.42 16.84
N SER A 558 13.92 -23.84 17.83
CA SER A 558 13.82 -24.25 19.23
C SER A 558 12.59 -23.70 19.97
N ARG A 559 11.81 -22.82 19.33
CA ARG A 559 10.61 -22.20 19.90
C ARG A 559 9.34 -22.74 19.21
N PRO A 560 8.70 -23.81 19.72
CA PRO A 560 7.45 -24.27 19.14
C PRO A 560 6.39 -23.17 19.27
N PHE A 561 5.70 -22.87 18.17
CA PHE A 561 4.56 -21.96 18.18
C PHE A 561 3.44 -22.54 19.06
N SER A 562 3.07 -21.81 20.11
CA SER A 562 1.91 -22.17 20.92
C SER A 562 0.64 -22.06 20.06
N SER A 563 -0.04 -23.19 19.86
CA SER A 563 -1.33 -23.26 19.14
C SER A 563 -2.42 -22.38 19.75
N LYS A 564 -2.27 -21.95 21.01
CA LYS A 564 -3.22 -21.05 21.71
C LYS A 564 -3.27 -19.64 21.11
N ALA A 565 -2.29 -19.23 20.29
CA ALA A 565 -2.23 -17.91 19.65
C ALA A 565 -3.15 -17.77 18.41
N PHE A 566 -3.75 -18.85 17.92
CA PHE A 566 -4.54 -18.84 16.69
C PHE A 566 -5.98 -18.35 16.85
N GLY A 567 -6.41 -18.00 18.07
CA GLY A 567 -7.73 -17.42 18.30
C GLY A 567 -8.89 -18.29 17.82
N ARG A 568 -8.70 -19.61 17.65
CA ARG A 568 -9.78 -20.53 17.33
C ARG A 568 -10.75 -20.57 18.49
N LEU A 569 -12.04 -20.59 18.18
CA LEU A 569 -13.16 -20.57 19.14
C LEU A 569 -13.07 -21.71 20.17
N GLU A 570 -12.40 -22.80 19.80
CA GLU A 570 -12.27 -24.06 20.52
C GLU A 570 -10.99 -24.19 21.37
N ASP A 571 -9.98 -23.34 21.14
CA ASP A 571 -8.69 -23.38 21.85
C ASP A 571 -8.66 -22.51 23.14
N VAL A 572 -9.73 -21.76 23.41
CA VAL A 572 -9.87 -20.93 24.61
C VAL A 572 -10.87 -21.59 25.55
N ARG A 573 -10.38 -22.25 26.61
CA ARG A 573 -11.24 -22.70 27.71
C ARG A 573 -11.77 -21.48 28.46
N TYR A 574 -13.08 -21.27 28.40
CA TYR A 574 -13.80 -20.32 29.25
C TYR A 574 -13.69 -20.78 30.71
N ILE A 575 -12.76 -20.23 31.48
CA ILE A 575 -12.78 -20.40 32.94
C ILE A 575 -13.62 -19.26 33.50
N LEU A 576 -14.92 -19.51 33.64
CA LEU A 576 -15.69 -18.84 34.69
C LEU A 576 -15.16 -19.41 36.01
N LYS A 577 -14.48 -18.58 36.82
CA LYS A 577 -14.41 -18.88 38.26
C LYS A 577 -15.41 -17.99 38.98
N SER A 578 -16.49 -18.65 39.38
CA SER A 578 -17.37 -18.28 40.48
C SER A 578 -16.58 -17.90 41.74
N ASP A 579 -17.00 -16.84 42.42
CA ASP A 579 -17.01 -16.56 43.88
C ASP A 579 -15.85 -17.03 44.79
N THR A 580 -14.67 -17.41 44.27
CA THR A 580 -13.62 -18.12 45.05
C THR A 580 -12.22 -17.49 45.03
N GLY A 581 -12.10 -16.20 44.70
CA GLY A 581 -10.89 -15.42 45.06
C GLY A 581 -9.57 -15.86 44.41
N ASN A 582 -9.52 -16.04 43.09
CA ASN A 582 -8.25 -16.10 42.33
C ASN A 582 -8.28 -15.12 41.13
N PRO A 583 -7.15 -14.47 40.79
CA PRO A 583 -7.13 -13.27 39.95
C PRO A 583 -7.47 -13.56 38.48
N GLU A 584 -8.14 -12.58 37.86
CA GLU A 584 -8.37 -12.51 36.42
C GLU A 584 -7.03 -12.52 35.67
N GLU A 585 -6.80 -13.51 34.80
CA GLU A 585 -5.67 -13.45 33.88
C GLU A 585 -5.93 -12.37 32.80
N PRO A 586 -4.98 -11.45 32.56
CA PRO A 586 -5.12 -10.45 31.52
C PRO A 586 -5.18 -11.08 30.12
N GLY A 587 -6.08 -10.59 29.26
CA GLY A 587 -5.90 -10.68 27.81
C GLY A 587 -6.96 -11.42 26.99
N VAL A 588 -8.01 -11.97 27.58
CA VAL A 588 -9.17 -12.45 26.80
C VAL A 588 -10.47 -12.20 27.56
N PHE A 589 -11.04 -11.01 27.44
CA PHE A 589 -12.42 -10.80 27.87
C PHE A 589 -13.35 -11.63 26.97
N PRO A 590 -14.20 -12.52 27.50
CA PRO A 590 -15.12 -13.33 26.69
C PRO A 590 -16.15 -12.47 25.92
N TYR A 591 -16.26 -11.18 26.26
CA TYR A 591 -17.22 -10.24 25.71
C TYR A 591 -16.62 -9.16 24.80
N THR A 592 -15.32 -9.13 24.50
CA THR A 592 -14.81 -8.20 23.44
C THR A 592 -14.99 -8.78 22.03
N ARG A 593 -15.03 -10.11 21.94
CA ARG A 593 -15.06 -10.87 20.69
C ARG A 593 -16.40 -10.80 19.96
N GLY A 594 -16.36 -10.90 18.65
CA GLY A 594 -17.56 -11.20 17.85
C GLY A 594 -18.11 -12.58 18.21
N LEU A 595 -19.42 -12.77 18.07
CA LEU A 595 -20.09 -14.05 18.33
C LEU A 595 -19.84 -15.12 17.25
N SER A 596 -19.11 -14.77 16.20
CA SER A 596 -18.82 -15.61 15.03
C SER A 596 -17.49 -15.18 14.41
N ALA A 597 -16.75 -16.14 13.85
CA ALA A 597 -15.52 -15.90 13.09
C ALA A 597 -15.77 -15.33 11.68
N SER A 598 -17.03 -15.20 11.28
CA SER A 598 -17.48 -14.63 10.01
C SER A 598 -18.73 -13.76 10.21
N PHE A 599 -18.79 -12.59 9.59
CA PHE A 599 -19.99 -11.74 9.55
C PHE A 599 -20.95 -12.20 8.44
N LYS A 600 -22.24 -11.86 8.56
CA LYS A 600 -23.24 -12.16 7.53
C LYS A 600 -23.63 -10.88 6.78
N PRO A 601 -23.63 -10.86 5.43
CA PRO A 601 -24.20 -9.76 4.68
C PRO A 601 -25.71 -9.69 4.96
N TRP A 602 -26.26 -8.48 5.08
CA TRP A 602 -27.70 -8.31 5.16
C TRP A 602 -28.36 -8.69 3.83
N LYS A 603 -29.29 -9.66 3.85
CA LYS A 603 -30.12 -10.01 2.68
C LYS A 603 -31.48 -9.31 2.81
N PRO A 604 -31.99 -8.67 1.74
CA PRO A 604 -33.42 -8.39 1.65
C PRO A 604 -34.14 -9.74 1.74
N VAL A 605 -34.93 -9.90 2.79
CA VAL A 605 -35.55 -11.17 3.17
C VAL A 605 -36.40 -11.72 2.03
N SER A 606 -36.01 -12.85 1.43
CA SER A 606 -37.00 -13.80 0.93
C SER A 606 -37.69 -14.41 2.16
N ARG A 607 -39.02 -14.56 2.10
CA ARG A 607 -40.00 -14.72 3.20
C ARG A 607 -39.73 -15.76 4.33
N ALA A 608 -38.56 -16.40 4.43
CA ALA A 608 -38.27 -17.47 5.38
C ALA A 608 -37.16 -17.22 6.43
N ALA A 609 -36.38 -16.13 6.36
CA ALA A 609 -35.40 -15.78 7.41
C ALA A 609 -35.79 -14.46 8.11
N ALA A 610 -36.16 -14.51 9.39
CA ALA A 610 -36.54 -13.31 10.14
C ALA A 610 -35.36 -12.32 10.24
N ALA A 611 -35.59 -11.05 9.89
CA ALA A 611 -34.64 -9.97 10.15
C ALA A 611 -34.25 -9.92 11.64
N PRO A 612 -33.00 -9.57 12.00
CA PRO A 612 -32.59 -9.50 13.40
C PRO A 612 -33.51 -8.53 14.14
N ALA A 613 -34.04 -8.96 15.29
CA ALA A 613 -34.93 -8.13 16.10
C ALA A 613 -34.12 -7.06 16.85
N VAL A 614 -33.79 -5.98 16.15
CA VAL A 614 -33.03 -4.83 16.67
C VAL A 614 -33.75 -4.23 17.88
N LEU A 615 -33.03 -4.17 19.00
CA LEU A 615 -33.52 -3.70 20.28
C LEU A 615 -33.48 -2.17 20.34
N ALA A 616 -32.41 -1.53 19.88
CA ALA A 616 -32.29 -0.08 19.77
C ALA A 616 -31.48 0.33 18.51
N ASP A 617 -31.78 1.52 17.99
CA ASP A 617 -31.14 2.11 16.81
C ASP A 617 -30.19 3.25 17.21
N GLY A 618 -28.93 2.87 17.45
CA GLY A 618 -27.84 3.79 17.72
C GLY A 618 -27.30 4.50 16.47
N TRP A 619 -27.41 3.86 15.30
CA TRP A 619 -26.96 4.46 14.04
C TRP A 619 -27.61 5.82 13.81
N SER A 620 -28.91 5.93 14.06
CA SER A 620 -29.65 7.19 13.96
C SER A 620 -29.09 8.29 14.87
N TYR A 621 -28.58 7.97 16.06
CA TYR A 621 -27.96 8.96 16.94
C TYR A 621 -26.62 9.45 16.40
N ARG A 622 -25.76 8.54 15.90
CA ARG A 622 -24.47 8.89 15.30
C ARG A 622 -24.66 9.82 14.08
N GLU A 623 -25.62 9.53 13.23
CA GLU A 623 -25.95 10.37 12.06
C GLU A 623 -26.53 11.75 12.42
N GLN A 624 -27.02 11.91 13.65
CA GLN A 624 -27.51 13.17 14.21
C GLN A 624 -26.45 13.89 15.06
N GLY A 625 -25.19 13.45 15.00
CA GLY A 625 -24.05 14.14 15.63
C GLY A 625 -23.60 13.58 16.98
N ALA A 626 -24.11 12.41 17.41
CA ALA A 626 -23.58 11.76 18.61
C ALA A 626 -22.10 11.34 18.42
N ASP A 627 -21.30 11.46 19.47
CA ASP A 627 -20.00 10.78 19.53
C ASP A 627 -20.17 9.26 19.79
N ALA A 628 -19.09 8.48 19.76
CA ALA A 628 -19.14 7.04 20.01
C ALA A 628 -19.69 6.69 21.42
N VAL A 629 -19.36 7.52 22.42
CA VAL A 629 -19.79 7.36 23.80
C VAL A 629 -21.30 7.55 23.94
N ARG A 630 -21.82 8.65 23.39
CA ARG A 630 -23.25 8.99 23.40
C ARG A 630 -24.06 8.02 22.55
N GLU A 631 -23.54 7.58 21.40
CA GLU A 631 -24.19 6.54 20.60
C GLU A 631 -24.47 5.29 21.44
N LEU A 632 -23.48 4.80 22.18
CA LEU A 632 -23.66 3.65 23.07
C LEU A 632 -24.62 3.94 24.21
N ALA A 633 -24.40 5.03 24.96
CA ALA A 633 -25.21 5.38 26.12
C ALA A 633 -26.71 5.53 25.75
N PHE A 634 -27.01 6.24 24.67
CA PHE A 634 -28.39 6.45 24.20
C PHE A 634 -29.02 5.14 23.72
N SER A 635 -28.23 4.29 23.03
CA SER A 635 -28.70 2.96 22.59
C SER A 635 -29.01 2.05 23.77
N PHE A 636 -28.18 2.01 24.81
CA PHE A 636 -28.43 1.20 26.00
C PHE A 636 -29.62 1.71 26.79
N TYR A 637 -29.78 3.03 26.93
CA TYR A 637 -30.95 3.62 27.58
C TYR A 637 -32.26 3.23 26.87
N ASP A 638 -32.33 3.32 25.55
CA ASP A 638 -33.51 2.88 24.77
C ASP A 638 -33.72 1.37 24.88
N ALA A 639 -32.65 0.58 24.79
CA ALA A 639 -32.71 -0.87 24.93
C ALA A 639 -33.26 -1.32 26.29
N MET A 640 -32.75 -0.75 27.39
CA MET A 640 -33.21 -1.05 28.75
C MET A 640 -34.65 -0.58 28.99
N SER A 641 -35.02 0.59 28.44
CA SER A 641 -36.39 1.11 28.51
C SER A 641 -37.39 0.18 27.79
N ARG A 642 -37.00 -0.39 26.65
CA ARG A 642 -37.85 -1.35 25.92
C ARG A 642 -37.96 -2.71 26.61
N LEU A 643 -36.86 -3.21 27.17
CA LEU A 643 -36.84 -4.46 27.94
C LEU A 643 -37.72 -4.35 29.19
N SER A 644 -37.56 -3.28 29.97
CA SER A 644 -38.36 -3.03 31.18
C SER A 644 -39.85 -2.84 30.88
N ALA A 645 -40.20 -2.22 29.75
CA ALA A 645 -41.58 -2.06 29.31
C ALA A 645 -42.20 -3.33 28.69
N GLY A 646 -41.47 -4.45 28.61
CA GLY A 646 -41.93 -5.68 27.94
C GLY A 646 -42.16 -5.53 26.43
N ARG A 647 -41.59 -4.48 25.81
CA ARG A 647 -41.78 -4.14 24.39
C ARG A 647 -40.75 -4.80 23.47
N ALA A 648 -39.78 -5.52 24.02
CA ALA A 648 -38.80 -6.28 23.26
C ALA A 648 -39.38 -7.65 22.85
N ARG A 649 -39.05 -8.11 21.62
CA ARG A 649 -39.34 -9.51 21.25
C ARG A 649 -38.51 -10.44 22.12
N SER A 650 -39.07 -11.60 22.47
CA SER A 650 -38.34 -12.63 23.24
C SER A 650 -37.01 -12.96 22.54
N GLY A 651 -35.89 -12.80 23.25
CA GLY A 651 -34.55 -13.05 22.70
C GLY A 651 -33.88 -11.89 21.94
N SER A 652 -34.51 -10.70 21.84
CA SER A 652 -33.88 -9.51 21.23
C SER A 652 -32.61 -9.09 21.98
N ARG A 653 -31.45 -9.24 21.33
CA ARG A 653 -30.12 -8.89 21.88
C ARG A 653 -29.25 -8.13 20.86
N CYS A 654 -29.88 -7.45 19.90
CA CYS A 654 -29.19 -6.82 18.79
C CYS A 654 -29.24 -5.29 18.88
N LEU A 655 -28.10 -4.61 18.81
CA LEU A 655 -28.03 -3.15 18.63
C LEU A 655 -27.68 -2.82 17.18
N LEU A 656 -28.35 -1.84 16.59
CA LEU A 656 -27.93 -1.23 15.33
C LEU A 656 -26.99 -0.07 15.65
N LEU A 657 -25.71 -0.18 15.31
CA LEU A 657 -24.68 0.82 15.56
C LEU A 657 -24.04 1.28 14.23
N CYS A 658 -23.44 2.46 14.24
CA CYS A 658 -22.77 3.04 13.09
C CYS A 658 -21.32 2.62 13.00
N ALA A 659 -20.79 2.52 11.78
CA ALA A 659 -19.36 2.48 11.47
C ALA A 659 -18.97 3.81 10.81
N HIS A 660 -18.31 4.69 11.57
CA HIS A 660 -17.96 6.07 11.20
C HIS A 660 -16.48 6.23 10.80
N ASN A 661 -15.92 7.44 10.83
CA ASN A 661 -14.58 7.77 10.35
C ASN A 661 -13.56 7.90 11.49
N ASP A 662 -13.23 6.78 12.14
CA ASP A 662 -12.06 6.69 13.03
C ASP A 662 -11.69 5.22 13.25
N PHE A 663 -10.48 4.82 12.85
CA PHE A 663 -10.14 3.39 12.80
C PHE A 663 -10.13 2.73 14.19
N ILE A 664 -9.56 3.40 15.21
CA ILE A 664 -9.43 2.81 16.54
C ILE A 664 -10.70 3.01 17.36
N GLU A 665 -11.31 4.20 17.31
CA GLU A 665 -12.54 4.49 18.06
C GLU A 665 -13.69 3.58 17.66
N GLU A 666 -13.90 3.32 16.37
CA GLU A 666 -15.05 2.53 15.91
C GLU A 666 -14.91 1.05 16.28
N ILE A 667 -13.71 0.48 16.14
CA ILE A 667 -13.41 -0.89 16.60
C ILE A 667 -13.59 -0.97 18.13
N ALA A 668 -13.04 -0.01 18.88
CA ALA A 668 -13.15 0.06 20.33
C ALA A 668 -14.60 0.19 20.80
N LYS A 669 -15.42 0.99 20.11
CA LYS A 669 -16.84 1.15 20.39
C LYS A 669 -17.61 -0.16 20.30
N PHE A 670 -17.39 -0.96 19.25
CA PHE A 670 -18.05 -2.26 19.12
C PHE A 670 -17.65 -3.23 20.24
N ARG A 671 -16.38 -3.20 20.66
CA ARG A 671 -15.87 -4.01 21.80
C ARG A 671 -16.48 -3.53 23.13
N ALA A 672 -16.49 -2.22 23.37
CA ALA A 672 -17.04 -1.59 24.56
C ALA A 672 -18.55 -1.86 24.70
N ALA A 673 -19.31 -1.84 23.61
CA ALA A 673 -20.73 -2.17 23.60
C ALA A 673 -21.00 -3.56 24.18
N ARG A 674 -20.23 -4.57 23.78
CA ARG A 674 -20.42 -5.93 24.28
C ARG A 674 -19.99 -6.08 25.74
N ARG A 675 -18.89 -5.44 26.16
CA ARG A 675 -18.46 -5.40 27.57
C ARG A 675 -19.52 -4.76 28.48
N LEU A 676 -20.02 -3.59 28.06
CA LEU A 676 -21.05 -2.87 28.80
C LEU A 676 -22.35 -3.68 28.89
N TRP A 677 -22.80 -4.29 27.78
CA TRP A 677 -23.98 -5.16 27.80
C TRP A 677 -23.82 -6.37 28.73
N ALA A 678 -22.64 -7.00 28.75
CA ALA A 678 -22.36 -8.10 29.64
C ALA A 678 -22.47 -7.67 31.12
N LYS A 679 -21.99 -6.48 31.48
CA LYS A 679 -22.16 -5.91 32.82
C LYS A 679 -23.62 -5.62 33.14
N LEU A 680 -24.37 -5.02 32.22
CA LEU A 680 -25.77 -4.63 32.43
C LEU A 680 -26.75 -5.82 32.42
N ASN A 681 -26.42 -6.91 31.73
CA ASN A 681 -27.35 -8.01 31.47
C ASN A 681 -26.77 -9.39 31.85
N LYS A 682 -26.10 -9.46 33.02
CA LYS A 682 -25.63 -10.70 33.67
C LYS A 682 -24.81 -11.63 32.75
N GLY A 683 -23.88 -11.06 31.99
CA GLY A 683 -23.01 -11.82 31.09
C GLY A 683 -23.69 -12.34 29.83
N SER A 684 -24.87 -11.82 29.47
CA SER A 684 -25.55 -12.17 28.23
C SER A 684 -24.77 -11.70 27.00
N LYS A 685 -24.87 -12.45 25.91
CA LYS A 685 -24.26 -12.10 24.62
C LYS A 685 -25.02 -10.96 23.94
N LEU A 686 -24.29 -10.07 23.27
CA LEU A 686 -24.83 -8.99 22.43
C LEU A 686 -24.50 -9.25 20.95
N GLU A 687 -25.50 -9.16 20.09
CA GLU A 687 -25.32 -9.06 18.65
C GLU A 687 -25.21 -7.59 18.25
N ILE A 688 -24.33 -7.29 17.30
CA ILE A 688 -24.20 -5.95 16.71
C ILE A 688 -24.50 -6.05 15.23
N TYR A 689 -25.47 -5.25 14.80
CA TYR A 689 -25.67 -4.89 13.41
C TYR A 689 -24.99 -3.55 13.19
N ALA A 690 -23.91 -3.52 12.42
CA ALA A 690 -23.29 -2.28 12.00
C ALA A 690 -23.83 -1.79 10.65
N ARG A 691 -23.97 -0.48 10.51
CA ARG A 691 -24.22 0.19 9.23
C ARG A 691 -23.20 1.30 9.02
N THR A 692 -22.64 1.41 7.82
CA THR A 692 -21.69 2.49 7.48
C THR A 692 -22.36 3.87 7.57
N SER A 693 -21.58 4.91 7.85
CA SER A 693 -22.11 6.27 8.03
C SER A 693 -22.46 6.95 6.71
N SER A 694 -23.56 7.70 6.65
CA SER A 694 -23.88 8.56 5.51
C SER A 694 -23.29 9.97 5.68
N THR A 695 -23.17 10.46 6.91
CA THR A 695 -22.55 11.77 7.22
C THR A 695 -21.05 11.83 6.91
N ALA A 696 -20.39 10.67 6.88
CA ALA A 696 -19.01 10.52 6.44
C ALA A 696 -18.78 10.67 4.93
N LEU A 697 -19.84 10.61 4.12
CA LEU A 697 -19.75 10.58 2.66
C LEU A 697 -19.92 11.97 2.05
N THR A 698 -19.17 12.26 0.98
CA THR A 698 -19.10 13.59 0.37
C THR A 698 -19.81 13.62 -0.98
N ARG A 699 -20.30 14.81 -1.39
CA ARG A 699 -20.75 15.04 -2.78
C ARG A 699 -19.61 15.46 -3.72
N VAL A 700 -18.52 15.98 -3.15
CA VAL A 700 -17.30 16.37 -3.87
C VAL A 700 -16.38 15.16 -3.97
N LYS A 701 -15.88 14.84 -5.17
CA LYS A 701 -15.09 13.62 -5.45
C LYS A 701 -15.79 12.33 -4.94
N PRO A 702 -17.00 12.02 -5.41
CA PRO A 702 -17.83 10.93 -4.85
C PRO A 702 -17.18 9.55 -4.97
N TRP A 703 -16.24 9.34 -5.89
CA TRP A 703 -15.47 8.09 -6.00
C TRP A 703 -14.67 7.76 -4.73
N ASN A 704 -14.20 8.77 -4.00
CA ASN A 704 -13.51 8.60 -2.73
C ASN A 704 -14.42 8.03 -1.63
N ASN A 705 -15.75 8.10 -1.79
CA ASN A 705 -16.68 7.44 -0.88
C ASN A 705 -16.56 5.92 -0.92
N ILE A 706 -16.08 5.33 -2.03
CA ILE A 706 -15.83 3.87 -2.10
C ILE A 706 -14.72 3.50 -1.10
N VAL A 707 -13.65 4.30 -1.03
CA VAL A 707 -12.57 4.14 -0.05
C VAL A 707 -13.12 4.26 1.37
N ARG A 708 -13.88 5.32 1.66
CA ARG A 708 -14.47 5.55 3.00
C ARG A 708 -15.36 4.40 3.45
N SER A 709 -16.31 4.00 2.60
CA SER A 709 -17.23 2.89 2.90
C SER A 709 -16.50 1.56 3.07
N ALA A 710 -15.47 1.29 2.27
CA ALA A 710 -14.65 0.09 2.41
C ALA A 710 -13.93 0.03 3.76
N LEU A 711 -13.34 1.16 4.20
CA LEU A 711 -12.64 1.23 5.48
C LEU A 711 -13.61 1.16 6.67
N GLN A 712 -14.76 1.85 6.61
CA GLN A 712 -15.83 1.72 7.62
C GLN A 712 -16.32 0.28 7.77
N ALA A 713 -16.52 -0.40 6.64
CA ALA A 713 -16.91 -1.79 6.61
C ALA A 713 -15.84 -2.70 7.24
N LEU A 714 -14.56 -2.48 6.92
CA LEU A 714 -13.45 -3.21 7.50
C LEU A 714 -13.34 -2.99 9.02
N GLU A 715 -13.49 -1.76 9.50
CA GLU A 715 -13.51 -1.43 10.94
C GLU A 715 -14.61 -2.20 11.67
N ALA A 716 -15.81 -2.26 11.10
CA ALA A 716 -16.90 -3.06 11.65
C ALA A 716 -16.55 -4.56 11.71
N VAL A 717 -15.93 -5.10 10.66
CA VAL A 717 -15.46 -6.49 10.63
C VAL A 717 -14.41 -6.76 11.71
N LEU A 718 -13.42 -5.89 11.86
CA LEU A 718 -12.39 -5.99 12.91
C LEU A 718 -12.97 -5.79 14.32
N GLY A 719 -14.05 -5.01 14.45
CA GLY A 719 -14.87 -4.90 15.67
C GLY A 719 -15.75 -6.12 15.94
N GLY A 720 -15.74 -7.14 15.08
CA GLY A 720 -16.41 -8.43 15.29
C GLY A 720 -17.94 -8.40 15.14
N VAL A 721 -18.49 -7.47 14.35
CA VAL A 721 -19.95 -7.32 14.18
C VAL A 721 -20.60 -8.57 13.54
N GLN A 722 -21.88 -8.80 13.84
CA GLN A 722 -22.61 -9.99 13.34
C GLN A 722 -23.24 -9.73 11.97
N TYR A 723 -23.78 -8.53 11.80
CA TYR A 723 -24.41 -8.08 10.56
C TYR A 723 -23.76 -6.77 10.13
N LEU A 724 -23.57 -6.61 8.82
CA LEU A 724 -23.03 -5.40 8.23
C LEU A 724 -23.92 -4.95 7.07
N GLU A 725 -24.23 -3.66 7.05
CA GLU A 725 -24.82 -2.97 5.92
C GLU A 725 -23.88 -1.86 5.45
N ILE A 726 -23.51 -1.94 4.17
CA ILE A 726 -22.67 -0.94 3.52
C ILE A 726 -23.59 -0.06 2.70
N LEU A 727 -23.60 1.23 3.04
CA LEU A 727 -24.28 2.24 2.27
C LEU A 727 -23.57 2.43 0.92
N PRO A 728 -24.32 2.49 -0.19
CA PRO A 728 -23.78 2.82 -1.50
C PRO A 728 -23.00 4.14 -1.48
N PHE A 729 -21.93 4.23 -2.28
CA PHE A 729 -21.09 5.43 -2.35
C PHE A 729 -21.85 6.68 -2.83
N ASP A 730 -23.00 6.47 -3.51
CA ASP A 730 -23.91 7.51 -4.01
C ASP A 730 -24.99 7.95 -3.00
N SER A 731 -24.97 7.40 -1.78
CA SER A 731 -25.94 7.72 -0.72
C SER A 731 -26.16 9.22 -0.47
N PRO A 732 -25.12 10.09 -0.46
CA PRO A 732 -25.31 11.55 -0.24
C PRO A 732 -26.20 12.26 -1.25
N PHE A 733 -26.43 11.66 -2.43
CA PHE A 733 -27.25 12.23 -3.49
C PHE A 733 -28.74 11.88 -3.34
N ARG A 734 -29.06 10.80 -2.62
CA ARG A 734 -30.44 10.25 -2.54
C ARG A 734 -31.45 11.17 -1.84
N PRO A 735 -31.13 11.85 -0.71
CA PRO A 735 -32.08 12.76 -0.06
C PRO A 735 -32.46 13.97 -0.93
N ALA A 736 -31.56 14.41 -1.81
CA ALA A 736 -31.78 15.56 -2.69
C ALA A 736 -32.50 15.23 -4.00
N LEU A 737 -32.34 14.01 -4.51
CA LEU A 737 -32.86 13.64 -5.84
C LEU A 737 -34.29 13.06 -5.82
N ARG A 738 -34.81 12.64 -4.64
CA ARG A 738 -36.09 11.90 -4.49
C ARG A 738 -36.24 10.65 -5.42
N ARG A 739 -35.19 10.30 -6.16
CA ARG A 739 -35.07 9.23 -7.15
C ARG A 739 -33.65 8.67 -7.10
N ALA A 740 -33.51 7.42 -7.51
CA ALA A 740 -32.23 6.76 -7.72
C ALA A 740 -31.36 7.56 -8.72
N THR A 741 -30.05 7.62 -8.51
CA THR A 741 -29.10 8.07 -9.54
C THR A 741 -29.07 7.04 -10.68
N GLU A 742 -28.58 7.41 -11.86
CA GLU A 742 -28.35 6.46 -12.97
C GLU A 742 -27.42 5.30 -12.58
N TRP A 743 -26.59 5.52 -11.56
CA TRP A 743 -25.60 4.61 -11.00
C TRP A 743 -26.11 3.81 -9.81
N SER A 744 -27.32 4.06 -9.29
CA SER A 744 -27.72 3.54 -7.96
C SER A 744 -27.82 2.01 -7.87
N SER A 745 -28.20 1.32 -8.96
CA SER A 745 -28.19 -0.15 -9.01
C SER A 745 -26.78 -0.69 -8.96
N TRP A 746 -25.87 -0.09 -9.73
CA TRP A 746 -24.45 -0.39 -9.72
C TRP A 746 -23.79 -0.08 -8.36
N ALA A 747 -24.07 1.08 -7.77
CA ALA A 747 -23.54 1.49 -6.46
C ALA A 747 -23.99 0.53 -5.35
N ALA A 748 -25.24 0.04 -5.40
CA ALA A 748 -25.74 -0.98 -4.48
C ALA A 748 -25.04 -2.34 -4.70
N GLN A 749 -24.80 -2.72 -5.96
CA GLN A 749 -24.07 -3.95 -6.27
C GLN A 749 -22.60 -3.87 -5.81
N LEU A 750 -21.94 -2.72 -5.98
CA LEU A 750 -20.58 -2.48 -5.48
C LEU A 750 -20.50 -2.59 -3.95
N ALA A 751 -21.48 -2.02 -3.23
CA ALA A 751 -21.57 -2.15 -1.78
C ALA A 751 -21.80 -3.62 -1.34
N LYS A 752 -22.59 -4.38 -2.08
CA LYS A 752 -22.75 -5.82 -1.86
C LYS A 752 -21.44 -6.58 -2.10
N ASP A 753 -20.75 -6.32 -3.21
CA ASP A 753 -19.52 -7.02 -3.57
C ASP A 753 -18.33 -6.61 -2.66
N THR A 754 -18.37 -5.42 -2.07
CA THR A 754 -17.44 -5.00 -1.00
C THR A 754 -17.46 -5.99 0.16
N HIS A 755 -18.63 -6.47 0.59
CA HIS A 755 -18.72 -7.50 1.63
C HIS A 755 -17.98 -8.79 1.22
N ALA A 756 -18.13 -9.20 -0.04
CA ALA A 756 -17.49 -10.42 -0.54
C ALA A 756 -15.97 -10.26 -0.58
N VAL A 757 -15.45 -9.09 -0.97
CA VAL A 757 -14.00 -8.81 -0.95
C VAL A 757 -13.48 -8.91 0.47
N LEU A 758 -14.10 -8.23 1.44
CA LEU A 758 -13.69 -8.28 2.86
C LEU A 758 -13.71 -9.71 3.42
N LEU A 759 -14.72 -10.52 3.04
CA LEU A 759 -14.88 -11.88 3.56
C LEU A 759 -13.91 -12.87 2.91
N HIS A 760 -13.65 -12.77 1.61
CA HIS A 760 -13.00 -13.85 0.88
C HIS A 760 -11.55 -13.54 0.47
N GLU A 761 -11.18 -12.26 0.35
CA GLU A 761 -9.88 -11.89 -0.22
C GLU A 761 -8.89 -11.37 0.82
N ILE A 762 -9.36 -10.77 1.91
CA ILE A 762 -8.50 -9.95 2.81
C ILE A 762 -7.82 -10.77 3.92
N GLY A 763 -8.17 -12.05 4.06
CA GLY A 763 -7.53 -12.95 5.04
C GLY A 763 -8.03 -12.80 6.48
N LEU A 764 -9.17 -12.15 6.69
CA LEU A 764 -9.78 -11.99 8.02
C LEU A 764 -10.80 -13.09 8.38
N ASN A 765 -11.28 -13.84 7.40
CA ASN A 765 -12.26 -14.90 7.65
C ASN A 765 -11.67 -16.01 8.52
N GLY A 766 -12.40 -16.39 9.57
CA GLY A 766 -11.95 -17.39 10.54
C GLY A 766 -11.23 -16.80 11.76
N LEU A 767 -11.00 -15.49 11.81
CA LEU A 767 -10.42 -14.80 12.97
C LEU A 767 -11.53 -14.18 13.85
N VAL A 768 -11.51 -14.47 15.15
CA VAL A 768 -12.58 -14.06 16.08
C VAL A 768 -12.31 -12.70 16.75
N ASP A 769 -11.03 -12.36 16.95
CA ASP A 769 -10.57 -11.06 17.45
C ASP A 769 -9.05 -10.89 17.19
N PRO A 770 -8.66 -10.51 15.96
CA PRO A 770 -7.25 -10.42 15.61
C PRO A 770 -6.54 -9.20 16.18
N LEU A 771 -7.26 -8.27 16.84
CA LEU A 771 -6.68 -7.06 17.42
C LEU A 771 -6.65 -7.06 18.95
N GLY A 772 -7.19 -8.10 19.59
CA GLY A 772 -7.13 -8.26 21.05
C GLY A 772 -5.69 -8.20 21.56
N GLY A 773 -5.49 -7.45 22.64
CA GLY A 773 -4.17 -7.16 23.22
C GLY A 773 -3.47 -5.92 22.68
N SER A 774 -3.94 -5.30 21.59
CA SER A 774 -3.40 -4.01 21.13
C SER A 774 -3.58 -2.94 22.21
N PHE A 775 -2.49 -2.33 22.67
CA PHE A 775 -2.57 -1.37 23.78
C PHE A 775 -3.42 -0.15 23.43
N ALA A 776 -3.29 0.37 22.21
CA ALA A 776 -4.08 1.51 21.75
C ALA A 776 -5.58 1.18 21.69
N LEU A 777 -5.90 -0.02 21.20
CA LEU A 777 -7.28 -0.45 21.07
C LEU A 777 -7.91 -0.79 22.43
N GLU A 778 -7.20 -1.48 23.32
CA GLU A 778 -7.71 -1.83 24.65
C GLU A 778 -7.89 -0.58 25.51
N ALA A 779 -6.92 0.34 25.53
CA ALA A 779 -7.03 1.61 26.25
C ALA A 779 -8.24 2.41 25.75
N ARG A 780 -8.43 2.52 24.43
CA ARG A 780 -9.59 3.20 23.86
C ARG A 780 -10.91 2.49 24.18
N THR A 781 -10.90 1.16 24.23
CA THR A 781 -12.08 0.36 24.61
C THR A 781 -12.48 0.62 26.06
N ASP A 782 -11.51 0.66 26.98
CA ASP A 782 -11.73 0.98 28.39
C ASP A 782 -12.31 2.39 28.55
N GLU A 783 -11.70 3.39 27.90
CA GLU A 783 -12.16 4.79 27.94
C GLU A 783 -13.61 4.95 27.47
N ILE A 784 -13.95 4.32 26.34
CA ILE A 784 -15.31 4.39 25.77
C ILE A 784 -16.30 3.67 26.67
N GLU A 785 -15.96 2.48 27.18
CA GLU A 785 -16.84 1.72 28.07
C GLU A 785 -17.17 2.52 29.33
N GLU A 786 -16.16 3.03 30.03
CA GLU A 786 -16.35 3.80 31.25
C GLU A 786 -17.15 5.08 31.00
N SER A 787 -16.82 5.80 29.92
CA SER A 787 -17.49 7.06 29.60
C SER A 787 -18.94 6.82 29.18
N ALA A 788 -19.21 5.75 28.42
CA ALA A 788 -20.57 5.38 28.04
C ALA A 788 -21.39 4.92 29.25
N HIS A 789 -20.77 4.20 30.19
CA HIS A 789 -21.44 3.80 31.43
C HIS A 789 -21.80 5.03 32.29
N ARG A 790 -20.85 5.96 32.49
CA ARG A 790 -21.12 7.22 33.21
C ARG A 790 -22.22 8.04 32.55
N GLU A 791 -22.24 8.10 31.22
CA GLU A 791 -23.27 8.82 30.49
C GLU A 791 -24.63 8.12 30.57
N LEU A 792 -24.66 6.79 30.56
CA LEU A 792 -25.86 5.99 30.79
C LEU A 792 -26.43 6.19 32.20
N ASP A 793 -25.58 6.20 33.24
CA ASP A 793 -26.00 6.43 34.62
C ASP A 793 -26.70 7.78 34.79
N LYS A 794 -26.19 8.82 34.14
CA LYS A 794 -26.85 10.14 34.12
C LYS A 794 -28.25 10.06 33.51
N LEU A 795 -28.42 9.32 32.41
CA LEU A 795 -29.73 9.17 31.76
C LEU A 795 -30.70 8.36 32.62
N LEU A 796 -30.22 7.31 33.28
CA LEU A 796 -31.03 6.46 34.17
C LEU A 796 -31.45 7.20 35.46
N ALA A 797 -30.70 8.22 35.88
CA ALA A 797 -31.04 9.07 37.01
C ALA A 797 -32.13 10.13 36.70
N LEU A 798 -32.40 10.40 35.42
CA LEU A 798 -33.40 11.39 34.98
C LEU A 798 -34.80 10.76 34.85
N ALA A 799 -35.85 11.58 34.99
CA ALA A 799 -37.18 11.13 34.63
C ALA A 799 -37.26 10.84 33.12
N PRO A 800 -38.07 9.87 32.64
CA PRO A 800 -38.04 9.45 31.24
C PRO A 800 -38.21 10.58 30.20
N LYS A 801 -39.05 11.57 30.49
CA LYS A 801 -39.24 12.76 29.62
C LYS A 801 -38.01 13.68 29.62
N GLU A 802 -37.32 13.80 30.75
CA GLU A 802 -36.11 14.62 30.88
C GLU A 802 -34.93 13.95 30.18
N ALA A 803 -34.78 12.63 30.32
CA ALA A 803 -33.78 11.86 29.59
C ALA A 803 -33.98 11.98 28.07
N GLN A 804 -35.23 11.85 27.57
CA GLN A 804 -35.53 12.05 26.16
C GLN A 804 -35.20 13.47 25.68
N ARG A 805 -35.48 14.49 26.50
CA ARG A 805 -35.13 15.89 26.19
C ARG A 805 -33.61 16.11 26.20
N TYR A 806 -32.89 15.48 27.13
CA TYR A 806 -31.43 15.52 27.17
C TYR A 806 -30.82 14.89 25.92
N ILE A 807 -31.31 13.72 25.50
CA ILE A 807 -30.88 13.06 24.26
C ILE A 807 -31.14 14.00 23.08
N ALA A 808 -32.37 14.52 22.93
CA ALA A 808 -32.71 15.43 21.83
C ALA A 808 -31.84 16.69 21.80
N ASN A 809 -31.55 17.28 22.95
CA ASN A 809 -30.69 18.48 23.05
C ASN A 809 -29.20 18.17 22.81
N SER A 810 -28.77 16.94 23.07
CA SER A 810 -27.39 16.48 22.83
C SER A 810 -27.12 16.16 21.36
N LEU A 811 -28.19 15.93 20.60
CA LEU A 811 -28.18 15.71 19.15
C LEU A 811 -28.41 17.05 18.46
N VAL A 812 -27.39 17.89 18.36
CA VAL A 812 -27.47 19.15 17.63
C VAL A 812 -27.13 18.93 16.17
N HIS A 813 -28.04 19.39 15.30
CA HIS A 813 -27.97 19.47 13.84
C HIS A 813 -26.60 19.13 13.25
N SER A 814 -26.57 18.04 12.47
CA SER A 814 -25.57 17.75 11.45
C SER A 814 -24.76 18.99 11.11
N LEU A 815 -23.45 18.95 11.37
CA LEU A 815 -22.51 19.90 10.76
C LEU A 815 -23.03 20.21 9.35
N PRO A 816 -23.24 21.49 8.98
CA PRO A 816 -23.64 21.80 7.63
C PRO A 816 -22.65 21.05 6.75
N ALA A 817 -23.15 20.19 5.85
CA ALA A 817 -22.32 19.63 4.79
C ALA A 817 -21.49 20.81 4.28
N LEU A 818 -20.18 20.84 4.62
CA LEU A 818 -19.28 21.99 4.54
C LEU A 818 -19.83 22.97 3.53
N ASP A 819 -20.34 24.15 3.93
CA ASP A 819 -21.04 25.08 3.01
C ASP A 819 -20.24 25.18 1.70
N GLN A 820 -20.68 24.39 0.71
CA GLN A 820 -19.79 23.98 -0.39
C GLN A 820 -19.47 25.18 -1.29
N LYS A 821 -20.27 26.24 -1.15
CA LYS A 821 -20.09 27.55 -1.79
C LYS A 821 -18.95 28.38 -1.18
N LYS A 822 -18.63 28.20 0.10
CA LYS A 822 -17.57 28.97 0.78
C LYS A 822 -16.18 28.38 0.58
N VAL A 823 -16.06 27.06 0.41
CA VAL A 823 -14.76 26.39 0.32
C VAL A 823 -14.27 26.26 -1.13
N TYR A 824 -15.17 26.15 -2.11
CA TYR A 824 -14.83 26.11 -3.54
C TYR A 824 -15.81 26.97 -4.38
N PRO A 825 -15.66 28.30 -4.37
CA PRO A 825 -16.58 29.20 -5.07
C PRO A 825 -16.70 28.90 -6.57
N GLU A 826 -15.57 28.53 -7.21
CA GLU A 826 -15.52 28.29 -8.66
C GLU A 826 -16.12 26.93 -9.09
N GLN A 827 -15.98 25.87 -8.28
CA GLN A 827 -16.58 24.57 -8.59
C GLN A 827 -18.10 24.56 -8.34
N SER A 828 -18.57 25.32 -7.36
CA SER A 828 -20.00 25.43 -7.06
C SER A 828 -20.81 26.08 -8.21
N ARG A 829 -20.18 26.95 -9.01
CA ARG A 829 -20.81 27.55 -10.20
C ARG A 829 -20.93 26.58 -11.39
N ARG A 830 -20.12 25.53 -11.46
CA ARG A 830 -20.22 24.48 -12.49
C ARG A 830 -21.20 23.35 -12.13
N MET A 831 -21.59 23.20 -10.87
CA MET A 831 -22.50 22.12 -10.44
C MET A 831 -24.00 22.37 -10.70
N ASN A 832 -24.39 23.57 -11.15
CA ASN A 832 -25.79 23.88 -11.49
C ASN A 832 -26.13 23.75 -12.97
N GLY A 833 -25.21 23.25 -13.80
CA GLY A 833 -25.46 23.00 -15.21
C GLY A 833 -24.33 22.18 -15.80
N THR A 834 -24.68 20.98 -16.27
CA THR A 834 -23.85 20.02 -17.01
C THR A 834 -23.18 18.93 -16.15
N PRO A 835 -23.48 17.63 -16.37
CA PRO A 835 -22.67 16.53 -15.88
C PRO A 835 -21.31 16.51 -16.60
N ILE A 836 -20.23 16.43 -15.84
CA ILE A 836 -18.84 16.28 -16.29
C ILE A 836 -18.50 14.79 -16.05
N VAL A 837 -18.17 13.89 -16.98
CA VAL A 837 -17.75 13.93 -18.40
C VAL A 837 -18.44 12.76 -19.12
N GLY A 838 -19.25 13.04 -20.12
CA GLY A 838 -19.36 12.17 -21.29
C GLY A 838 -18.18 12.51 -22.20
N LEU A 839 -17.43 11.49 -22.64
CA LEU A 839 -16.48 11.60 -23.74
C LEU A 839 -17.22 12.18 -24.95
N ASN A 840 -16.91 13.42 -25.32
CA ASN A 840 -17.51 14.09 -26.47
C ASN A 840 -16.48 14.10 -27.60
N ILE A 841 -16.59 13.14 -28.53
CA ILE A 841 -15.95 13.28 -29.85
C ILE A 841 -16.89 14.15 -30.68
N GLN A 842 -16.46 15.38 -30.97
CA GLN A 842 -17.18 16.29 -31.86
C GLN A 842 -17.18 15.78 -33.30
N THR A 843 -18.32 15.90 -33.99
CA THR A 843 -18.34 16.40 -35.37
C THR A 843 -19.56 17.30 -35.60
N LYS A 844 -19.31 18.50 -36.11
CA LYS A 844 -20.25 19.58 -36.43
C LYS A 844 -21.10 19.27 -37.66
N GLY A 845 -22.37 19.72 -37.68
CA GLY A 845 -23.19 19.87 -38.90
C GLY A 845 -24.70 19.97 -38.60
N PRO A 846 -25.48 20.85 -39.27
CA PRO A 846 -26.81 21.25 -38.80
C PRO A 846 -27.90 20.25 -39.18
N ASP A 847 -28.87 20.12 -38.27
CA ASP A 847 -30.15 19.42 -38.43
C ASP A 847 -30.87 19.83 -39.74
N PRO A 848 -31.45 18.86 -40.47
CA PRO A 848 -32.90 18.92 -40.55
C PRO A 848 -33.55 17.53 -40.38
N ARG A 849 -34.42 17.43 -39.36
CA ARG A 849 -35.48 16.43 -39.20
C ARG A 849 -36.06 16.01 -40.56
N PRO A 850 -36.37 14.71 -40.79
CA PRO A 850 -37.70 14.25 -40.38
C PRO A 850 -37.91 12.74 -40.10
N ARG A 851 -38.99 12.51 -39.33
CA ARG A 851 -39.98 11.39 -39.38
C ARG A 851 -39.60 10.01 -38.83
N LEU A 852 -40.30 9.70 -37.74
CA LEU A 852 -40.66 8.37 -37.23
C LEU A 852 -41.31 7.50 -38.32
N LEU A 853 -40.83 6.26 -38.45
CA LEU A 853 -41.61 5.11 -38.94
C LEU A 853 -41.32 3.88 -38.06
N PRO A 854 -42.31 3.03 -37.78
CA PRO A 854 -42.25 2.03 -36.72
C PRO A 854 -41.57 0.73 -37.14
N ILE A 855 -40.98 0.08 -36.12
CA ILE A 855 -40.29 -1.19 -36.15
C ILE A 855 -41.19 -2.31 -36.71
N LYS A 856 -40.76 -2.95 -37.81
CA LYS A 856 -41.19 -4.31 -38.17
C LYS A 856 -40.20 -5.32 -37.59
N LYS A 857 -40.72 -6.29 -36.83
CA LYS A 857 -40.03 -7.53 -36.46
C LYS A 857 -39.95 -8.47 -37.67
N SER A 858 -38.78 -9.01 -37.97
CA SER A 858 -38.59 -10.32 -38.64
C SER A 858 -37.14 -10.76 -38.40
N SER A 859 -36.92 -11.75 -37.52
CA SER A 859 -36.65 -13.15 -37.87
C SER A 859 -35.25 -13.41 -38.42
N SER A 860 -34.48 -14.21 -37.65
CA SER A 860 -33.48 -15.21 -38.06
C SER A 860 -32.48 -14.88 -39.17
N VAL A 861 -31.18 -15.07 -38.92
CA VAL A 861 -30.30 -15.99 -39.68
C VAL A 861 -28.89 -16.07 -39.06
N ARG A 862 -28.54 -17.31 -38.71
CA ARG A 862 -27.26 -18.06 -38.73
C ARG A 862 -25.91 -17.43 -38.32
N ARG A 863 -25.29 -18.16 -37.38
CA ARG A 863 -23.84 -18.38 -37.20
C ARG A 863 -23.10 -18.71 -38.50
N LYS A 864 -21.95 -18.05 -38.70
CA LYS A 864 -20.62 -18.50 -39.18
C LYS A 864 -19.67 -17.35 -38.75
N GLY A 865 -18.60 -17.49 -38.00
CA GLY A 865 -17.52 -18.47 -38.07
C GLY A 865 -16.33 -17.85 -38.79
N VAL A 866 -15.50 -17.09 -38.06
CA VAL A 866 -14.02 -17.05 -38.04
C VAL A 866 -13.63 -16.46 -36.68
#